data_AF-A0A7Z8RQ71-F1
#
_entry.id   AF-A0A7Z8RQ71-F1
#
_cell.length_a   1.000
_cell.length_b   1.000
_cell.length_c   1.000
_cell.angle_alpha   90.00
_cell.angle_beta   90.00
_cell.angle_gamma   90.00
#
_symmetry.space_group_name_H-M   'P 1'
#
loop_
_entity.id
_entity.type
_entity.pdbx_description
1 polymer ?
#
loop_
_entity_poly.entity_id
_entity_poly.type
_entity_poly.pdbx_seq_one_letter_code
_entity_poly.pdbx_strand_id
1 'polypeptide(L)'
;MSIGIFFKGAVFVKGVKFYGATDLAAGHYLSQAEDIILNFKEEGARTINDILELYNCTLYIENKVFFIQWTDDHIEKLTGLSKGLKGYIARYFSSIDGVNIESLVEMLHWQYKEDFLKNFVQCHIKTRIDENTFANLLAKNLFSITQVCQHPQLVEDYGTVVKNFLLRSPSNVELLFDKYVVDSKTNTKHLYLPKSLTKDELNVLMSNYINSSEANPSYLQLILNHHNTKEFSVTDEHRWKAKKRKEIIEEELFKNSTGVSFTYKFMLQKDAPRLVEHKLGCAGFEIVYDQTYLEQELDFETILNNLIWIFEFIDGNGRINFVSNISIRTSFLDNIQLKAKRDYPVNETFKDSETLTDASMALYYPLLRKQNVRLEEILEWFFKTYLKEDFAVLDYVFTAPSEGSSFKEKCRDILPEIEYVLQQFRSYVKYEVINHEMLSLSSSGITFSQVPSLINNKYIYAKDILNPVLQRLFSDQTLLGYLGNPQKDSETFFDLLEKHKVNIDEFKDYQKTELQYLVDNDYISIIDGFLRWKNPLRIKILYELYHYNVISMYRLPESLQAEVKIMHRENKIEFESTLFSKSEQDMFDYYLNNSKFQNGPQLRNKYAHGRLGNAVNSNEETNYKNYLLILKLLVAIVIKINEDFCLYEIVNKRKELNKLGI
;
A
#
# COMPACT_ATOMS: atom_id res chain seq x y z
N MET A 1 -28.85 -10.10 14.36
CA MET A 1 -29.57 -8.88 13.92
C MET A 1 -28.96 -8.46 12.61
N SER A 2 -29.73 -8.57 11.52
CA SER A 2 -29.28 -8.30 10.16
C SER A 2 -28.88 -6.84 10.02
N ILE A 3 -27.59 -6.58 9.85
CA ILE A 3 -27.10 -5.28 9.40
C ILE A 3 -27.34 -5.27 7.90
N GLY A 4 -28.56 -4.91 7.52
CA GLY A 4 -28.87 -4.51 6.16
C GLY A 4 -28.03 -3.29 5.86
N ILE A 5 -27.05 -3.46 4.97
CA ILE A 5 -26.35 -2.37 4.30
C ILE A 5 -27.43 -1.65 3.49
N PHE A 6 -27.99 -0.59 4.07
CA PHE A 6 -28.71 0.40 3.32
C PHE A 6 -27.68 1.06 2.38
N PHE A 7 -27.63 0.61 1.12
CA PHE A 7 -27.38 1.54 0.03
C PHE A 7 -28.50 2.58 0.07
N LYS A 8 -28.35 3.60 0.93
CA LYS A 8 -29.08 4.84 0.76
C LYS A 8 -28.73 5.30 -0.64
N GLY A 9 -29.76 5.35 -1.50
CA GLY A 9 -29.62 5.52 -2.92
C GLY A 9 -28.59 6.58 -3.28
N ALA A 10 -27.80 6.29 -4.32
CA ALA A 10 -27.05 7.30 -5.01
C ALA A 10 -28.00 8.48 -5.25
N VAL A 11 -27.73 9.61 -4.59
CA VAL A 11 -28.39 10.86 -4.91
C VAL A 11 -27.95 11.13 -6.34
N PHE A 12 -28.79 10.81 -7.32
CA PHE A 12 -28.59 11.25 -8.68
C PHE A 12 -28.57 12.77 -8.62
N VAL A 13 -27.38 13.35 -8.71
CA VAL A 13 -27.20 14.79 -8.70
C VAL A 13 -27.82 15.31 -9.99
N LYS A 14 -28.59 16.40 -9.88
CA LYS A 14 -29.28 16.99 -11.01
C LYS A 14 -28.25 17.64 -11.96
N GLY A 15 -28.16 17.13 -13.18
CA GLY A 15 -27.36 17.69 -14.30
C GLY A 15 -26.10 16.89 -14.68
N VAL A 16 -25.52 17.22 -15.83
CA VAL A 16 -24.38 16.50 -16.44
C VAL A 16 -23.02 16.94 -15.88
N LYS A 17 -22.19 15.97 -15.50
CA LYS A 17 -20.81 16.17 -15.05
C LYS A 17 -19.86 15.23 -15.79
N PHE A 18 -18.68 15.73 -16.18
CA PHE A 18 -17.62 14.93 -16.76
C PHE A 18 -16.59 14.54 -15.70
N TYR A 19 -16.44 13.24 -15.44
CA TYR A 19 -15.49 12.68 -14.47
C TYR A 19 -14.25 12.04 -15.12
N GLY A 20 -14.25 11.89 -16.44
CA GLY A 20 -13.17 11.27 -17.21
C GLY A 20 -13.70 10.31 -18.28
N ALA A 21 -12.87 9.99 -19.27
CA ALA A 21 -13.27 9.11 -20.37
C ALA A 21 -13.49 7.64 -19.96
N THR A 22 -12.87 7.21 -18.86
CA THR A 22 -12.91 5.84 -18.35
C THR A 22 -13.82 5.68 -17.12
N ASP A 23 -14.62 6.70 -16.80
CA ASP A 23 -15.51 6.66 -15.65
C ASP A 23 -16.70 5.70 -15.88
N LEU A 24 -17.06 4.91 -14.88
CA LEU A 24 -18.11 3.88 -15.00
C LEU A 24 -19.52 4.49 -15.23
N ALA A 25 -19.74 5.75 -14.87
CA ALA A 25 -20.98 6.47 -15.12
C ALA A 25 -20.98 7.24 -16.46
N ALA A 26 -19.87 7.21 -17.22
CA ALA A 26 -19.72 7.97 -18.46
C ALA A 26 -20.85 7.70 -19.46
N GLY A 27 -21.32 6.45 -19.59
CA GLY A 27 -22.42 6.10 -20.49
C GLY A 27 -23.75 6.79 -20.12
N HIS A 28 -24.08 6.88 -18.83
CA HIS A 28 -25.32 7.54 -18.39
C HIS A 28 -25.29 9.04 -18.67
N TYR A 29 -24.18 9.70 -18.32
CA TYR A 29 -23.99 11.13 -18.55
C TYR A 29 -23.82 11.48 -20.03
N LEU A 30 -23.22 10.60 -20.84
CA LEU A 30 -23.09 10.80 -22.28
C LEU A 30 -24.45 10.88 -22.97
N SER A 31 -25.41 10.02 -22.58
CA SER A 31 -26.78 10.08 -23.13
C SER A 31 -27.49 11.40 -22.78
N GLN A 32 -27.31 11.89 -21.55
CA GLN A 32 -27.86 13.20 -21.17
C GLN A 32 -27.14 14.35 -21.90
N ALA A 33 -25.82 14.26 -22.05
CA ALA A 33 -25.02 15.26 -22.77
C ALA A 33 -25.44 15.37 -24.24
N GLU A 34 -25.68 14.22 -24.89
CA GLU A 34 -26.19 14.17 -26.27
C GLU A 34 -27.52 14.93 -26.42
N ASP A 35 -28.49 14.65 -25.54
CA ASP A 35 -29.81 15.30 -25.58
C ASP A 35 -29.71 16.82 -25.36
N ILE A 36 -28.89 17.24 -24.38
CA ILE A 36 -28.66 18.66 -24.08
C ILE A 36 -28.00 19.38 -25.27
N ILE A 37 -27.00 18.76 -25.91
CA ILE A 37 -26.29 19.35 -27.06
C ILE A 37 -27.22 19.49 -28.27
N LEU A 38 -28.02 18.46 -28.57
CA LEU A 38 -28.92 18.47 -29.73
C LEU A 38 -30.08 19.46 -29.57
N ASN A 39 -30.58 19.65 -28.36
CA ASN A 39 -31.72 20.51 -28.07
C ASN A 39 -31.32 21.94 -27.66
N PHE A 40 -30.02 22.27 -27.68
CA PHE A 40 -29.53 23.58 -27.28
C PHE A 40 -30.06 24.71 -28.17
N LYS A 41 -30.54 25.78 -27.52
CA LYS A 41 -30.91 27.05 -28.14
C LYS A 41 -30.27 28.19 -27.35
N GLU A 42 -29.67 29.16 -28.04
CA GLU A 42 -29.03 30.32 -27.40
C GLU A 42 -30.03 31.26 -26.72
N GLU A 43 -31.29 31.24 -27.16
CA GLU A 43 -32.37 32.09 -26.64
C GLU A 43 -32.90 31.56 -25.30
N GLY A 44 -32.59 32.24 -24.19
CA GLY A 44 -33.12 31.95 -22.87
C GLY A 44 -32.23 32.48 -21.74
N ALA A 45 -32.83 32.84 -20.60
CA ALA A 45 -32.06 33.18 -19.40
C ALA A 45 -31.39 31.91 -18.85
N ARG A 46 -30.08 31.95 -18.64
CA ARG A 46 -29.27 30.83 -18.12
C ARG A 46 -28.52 31.24 -16.87
N THR A 47 -28.52 30.36 -15.89
CA THR A 47 -27.70 30.49 -14.68
C THR A 47 -26.27 30.01 -14.95
N ILE A 48 -25.32 30.40 -14.10
CA ILE A 48 -23.93 29.92 -14.21
C ILE A 48 -23.82 28.39 -14.16
N ASN A 49 -24.71 27.72 -13.42
CA ASN A 49 -24.75 26.27 -13.33
C ASN A 49 -25.15 25.63 -14.67
N ASP A 50 -26.11 26.21 -15.39
CA ASP A 50 -26.51 25.75 -16.73
C ASP A 50 -25.34 25.89 -17.72
N ILE A 51 -24.59 26.99 -17.63
CA ILE A 51 -23.40 27.22 -18.47
C ILE A 51 -22.32 26.17 -18.21
N LEU A 52 -22.11 25.80 -16.94
CA LEU A 52 -21.11 24.81 -16.56
C LEU A 52 -21.55 23.37 -16.85
N GLU A 53 -22.85 23.09 -16.82
CA GLU A 53 -23.41 21.84 -17.33
C GLU A 53 -23.15 21.70 -18.84
N LEU A 54 -23.39 22.76 -19.62
CA LEU A 54 -23.08 22.78 -21.05
C LEU A 54 -21.58 22.54 -21.30
N TYR A 55 -20.71 23.18 -20.51
CA TYR A 55 -19.27 22.94 -20.57
C TYR A 55 -18.92 21.47 -20.31
N ASN A 56 -19.53 20.83 -19.31
CA ASN A 56 -19.32 19.40 -19.04
C ASN A 56 -19.82 18.50 -20.18
N CYS A 57 -20.92 18.88 -20.85
CA CYS A 57 -21.39 18.17 -22.04
C CYS A 57 -20.37 18.21 -23.18
N THR A 58 -19.72 19.36 -23.43
CA THR A 58 -18.72 19.45 -24.50
C THR A 58 -17.48 18.60 -24.22
N LEU A 59 -17.10 18.42 -22.95
CA LEU A 59 -15.94 17.61 -22.57
C LEU A 59 -16.06 16.14 -22.99
N TYR A 60 -17.26 15.54 -22.97
CA TYR A 60 -17.47 14.17 -23.47
C TYR A 60 -17.10 14.05 -24.96
N ILE A 61 -17.56 15.01 -25.78
CA ILE A 61 -17.31 15.04 -27.22
C ILE A 61 -15.82 15.29 -27.52
N GLU A 62 -15.19 16.20 -26.77
CA GLU A 62 -13.77 16.53 -26.93
C GLU A 62 -12.84 15.37 -26.59
N ASN A 63 -13.19 14.60 -25.56
CA ASN A 63 -12.44 13.43 -25.14
C ASN A 63 -12.79 12.18 -25.97
N LYS A 64 -13.54 12.34 -27.06
CA LYS A 64 -13.95 11.27 -27.98
C LYS A 64 -14.68 10.12 -27.28
N VAL A 65 -15.45 10.44 -26.25
CA VAL A 65 -16.29 9.47 -25.54
C VAL A 65 -17.58 9.32 -26.34
N PHE A 66 -17.66 8.25 -27.11
CA PHE A 66 -18.77 8.00 -28.05
C PHE A 66 -19.42 6.65 -27.78
N PHE A 67 -20.71 6.57 -28.05
CA PHE A 67 -21.40 5.29 -28.11
C PHE A 67 -20.98 4.52 -29.37
N ILE A 68 -20.80 3.20 -29.26
CA ILE A 68 -20.39 2.33 -30.37
C ILE A 68 -21.39 2.39 -31.53
N GLN A 69 -22.67 2.63 -31.24
CA GLN A 69 -23.74 2.74 -32.24
C GLN A 69 -23.79 4.09 -32.97
N TRP A 70 -22.97 5.08 -32.62
CA TRP A 70 -22.98 6.38 -33.30
C TRP A 70 -22.29 6.31 -34.66
N THR A 71 -22.91 6.94 -35.67
CA THR A 71 -22.33 7.09 -37.01
C THR A 71 -21.35 8.27 -37.05
N ASP A 72 -20.41 8.23 -38.00
CA ASP A 72 -19.45 9.33 -38.22
C ASP A 72 -20.17 10.68 -38.46
N ASP A 73 -21.26 10.68 -39.24
CA ASP A 73 -22.08 11.88 -39.49
C ASP A 73 -22.68 12.46 -38.20
N HIS A 74 -23.11 11.60 -37.28
CA HIS A 74 -23.69 12.02 -36.00
C HIS A 74 -22.62 12.59 -35.06
N ILE A 75 -21.45 11.95 -35.03
CA ILE A 75 -20.27 12.43 -34.30
C ILE A 75 -19.83 13.80 -34.84
N GLU A 76 -19.78 13.98 -36.16
CA GLU A 76 -19.41 15.25 -36.79
C GLU A 76 -20.44 16.35 -36.45
N LYS A 77 -21.74 16.04 -36.51
CA LYS A 77 -22.81 16.95 -36.10
C LYS A 77 -22.66 17.40 -34.65
N LEU A 78 -22.51 16.47 -33.70
CA LEU A 78 -22.32 16.79 -32.28
C LEU A 78 -21.03 17.60 -32.03
N THR A 79 -19.95 17.27 -32.74
CA THR A 79 -18.69 18.01 -32.69
C THR A 79 -18.85 19.45 -33.18
N GLY A 80 -19.61 19.67 -34.26
CA GLY A 80 -19.95 21.00 -34.76
C GLY A 80 -20.76 21.82 -33.75
N LEU A 81 -21.80 21.23 -33.16
CA LEU A 81 -22.62 21.88 -32.13
C LEU A 81 -21.80 22.22 -30.87
N SER A 82 -20.92 21.31 -30.43
CA SER A 82 -20.03 21.54 -29.30
C SER A 82 -19.08 22.72 -29.50
N LYS A 83 -18.60 22.96 -30.73
CA LYS A 83 -17.80 24.17 -31.03
C LYS A 83 -18.62 25.45 -30.86
N GLY A 84 -19.88 25.46 -31.30
CA GLY A 84 -20.79 26.58 -31.09
C GLY A 84 -21.05 26.85 -29.61
N LEU A 85 -21.33 25.79 -28.84
CA LEU A 85 -21.51 25.84 -27.39
C LEU A 85 -20.31 26.44 -26.67
N LYS A 86 -19.08 26.05 -27.04
CA LYS A 86 -17.87 26.66 -26.48
C LYS A 86 -17.79 28.16 -26.73
N GLY A 87 -18.14 28.60 -27.95
CA GLY A 87 -18.20 30.02 -28.28
C GLY A 87 -19.18 30.77 -27.39
N TYR A 88 -20.36 30.19 -27.16
CA TYR A 88 -21.38 30.73 -26.24
C TYR A 88 -20.88 30.78 -24.78
N ILE A 89 -20.29 29.70 -24.27
CA ILE A 89 -19.70 29.62 -22.93
C ILE A 89 -18.62 30.70 -22.75
N ALA A 90 -17.71 30.85 -23.72
CA ALA A 90 -16.64 31.85 -23.66
C ALA A 90 -17.20 33.29 -23.66
N ARG A 91 -18.26 33.58 -24.44
CA ARG A 91 -18.95 34.88 -24.41
C ARG A 91 -19.59 35.14 -23.05
N TYR A 92 -20.23 34.13 -22.46
CA TYR A 92 -20.80 34.24 -21.12
C TYR A 92 -19.71 34.57 -20.09
N PHE A 93 -18.62 33.79 -20.05
CA PHE A 93 -17.48 34.03 -19.14
C PHE A 93 -16.78 35.38 -19.38
N SER A 94 -16.84 35.92 -20.60
CA SER A 94 -16.30 37.25 -20.92
C SER A 94 -17.11 38.39 -20.30
N SER A 95 -18.39 38.16 -19.99
CA SER A 95 -19.26 39.13 -19.30
C SER A 95 -19.07 39.17 -17.78
N ILE A 96 -18.28 38.25 -17.22
CA ILE A 96 -17.98 38.21 -15.79
C ILE A 96 -16.94 39.28 -15.44
N ASP A 97 -17.25 40.08 -14.42
CA ASP A 97 -16.45 41.20 -13.93
C ASP A 97 -16.51 41.32 -12.40
N GLY A 98 -15.81 42.31 -11.86
CA GLY A 98 -15.71 42.49 -10.40
C GLY A 98 -17.03 42.83 -9.71
N VAL A 99 -18.05 43.26 -10.45
CA VAL A 99 -19.36 43.64 -9.91
C VAL A 99 -20.27 42.42 -9.78
N ASN A 100 -20.24 41.51 -10.76
CA ASN A 100 -21.17 40.37 -10.81
C ASN A 100 -20.58 39.04 -10.33
N ILE A 101 -19.25 38.89 -10.25
CA ILE A 101 -18.63 37.58 -9.96
C ILE A 101 -19.08 37.00 -8.62
N GLU A 102 -19.23 37.83 -7.59
CA GLU A 102 -19.55 37.37 -6.25
C GLU A 102 -20.94 36.70 -6.20
N SER A 103 -21.96 37.38 -6.73
CA SER A 103 -23.33 36.84 -6.77
C SER A 103 -23.43 35.59 -7.64
N LEU A 104 -22.67 35.53 -8.75
CA LEU A 104 -22.60 34.33 -9.58
C LEU A 104 -22.01 33.13 -8.80
N VAL A 105 -20.91 33.35 -8.09
CA VAL A 105 -20.24 32.27 -7.35
C VAL A 105 -21.05 31.85 -6.11
N GLU A 106 -21.80 32.75 -5.48
CA GLU A 106 -22.74 32.40 -4.40
C GLU A 106 -23.83 31.41 -4.85
N MET A 107 -24.26 31.51 -6.11
CA MET A 107 -25.24 30.58 -6.71
C MET A 107 -24.61 29.29 -7.26
N LEU A 108 -23.29 29.17 -7.23
CA LEU A 108 -22.56 28.08 -7.87
C LEU A 108 -22.72 26.76 -7.11
N HIS A 109 -23.25 25.75 -7.78
CA HIS A 109 -23.37 24.42 -7.23
C HIS A 109 -21.99 23.81 -7.00
N TRP A 110 -21.82 23.11 -5.87
CA TRP A 110 -20.53 22.61 -5.41
C TRP A 110 -19.80 21.75 -6.47
N GLN A 111 -20.55 20.97 -7.27
CA GLN A 111 -20.00 20.08 -8.30
C GLN A 111 -19.30 20.81 -9.46
N TYR A 112 -19.65 22.07 -9.70
CA TYR A 112 -19.16 22.87 -10.82
C TYR A 112 -18.09 23.89 -10.40
N LYS A 113 -17.75 24.01 -9.11
CA LYS A 113 -16.73 24.95 -8.62
C LYS A 113 -15.38 24.80 -9.32
N GLU A 114 -14.92 23.56 -9.48
CA GLU A 114 -13.67 23.26 -10.18
C GLU A 114 -13.74 23.66 -11.66
N ASP A 115 -14.87 23.42 -12.31
CA ASP A 115 -15.04 23.76 -13.73
C ASP A 115 -15.11 25.27 -13.93
N PHE A 116 -15.71 26.00 -12.98
CA PHE A 116 -15.70 27.45 -12.97
C PHE A 116 -14.28 27.99 -12.90
N LEU A 117 -13.44 27.49 -11.98
CA LEU A 117 -12.04 27.94 -11.87
C LEU A 117 -11.21 27.58 -13.11
N LYS A 118 -11.46 26.42 -13.74
CA LYS A 118 -10.86 26.09 -15.04
C LYS A 118 -11.23 27.11 -16.11
N ASN A 119 -12.52 27.42 -16.24
CA ASN A 119 -13.00 28.39 -17.23
C ASN A 119 -12.57 29.83 -16.89
N PHE A 120 -12.43 30.18 -15.61
CA PHE A 120 -11.90 31.47 -15.16
C PHE A 120 -10.51 31.71 -15.73
N VAL A 121 -9.64 30.70 -15.64
CA VAL A 121 -8.28 30.74 -16.16
C VAL A 121 -8.29 30.77 -17.69
N GLN A 122 -9.03 29.86 -18.33
CA GLN A 122 -9.09 29.73 -19.79
C GLN A 122 -9.65 30.99 -20.48
N CYS A 123 -10.62 31.66 -19.85
CA CYS A 123 -11.24 32.88 -20.37
C CYS A 123 -10.53 34.17 -19.89
N HIS A 124 -9.35 34.04 -19.25
CA HIS A 124 -8.54 35.15 -18.76
C HIS A 124 -9.32 36.20 -17.95
N ILE A 125 -10.26 35.74 -17.09
CA ILE A 125 -11.12 36.63 -16.30
C ILE A 125 -10.31 37.57 -15.39
N LYS A 126 -9.09 37.17 -15.02
CA LYS A 126 -8.17 37.97 -14.19
C LYS A 126 -8.02 39.43 -14.62
N THR A 127 -8.11 39.74 -15.91
CA THR A 127 -7.96 41.11 -16.42
C THR A 127 -9.07 42.05 -15.95
N ARG A 128 -10.17 41.49 -15.43
CA ARG A 128 -11.37 42.19 -14.97
C ARG A 128 -11.62 42.02 -13.46
N ILE A 129 -10.85 41.16 -12.79
CA ILE A 129 -11.00 40.84 -11.37
C ILE A 129 -9.70 41.21 -10.66
N ASP A 130 -9.74 42.27 -9.87
CA ASP A 130 -8.59 42.71 -9.08
C ASP A 130 -8.33 41.82 -7.85
N GLU A 131 -7.18 42.03 -7.19
CA GLU A 131 -6.77 41.27 -6.02
C GLU A 131 -7.77 41.39 -4.85
N ASN A 132 -8.38 42.56 -4.67
CA ASN A 132 -9.34 42.82 -3.58
C ASN A 132 -10.62 42.01 -3.78
N THR A 133 -11.16 42.01 -5.00
CA THR A 133 -12.34 41.23 -5.36
C THR A 133 -12.05 39.74 -5.17
N PHE A 134 -10.91 39.26 -5.65
CA PHE A 134 -10.53 37.85 -5.49
C PHE A 134 -10.33 37.47 -4.01
N ALA A 135 -9.70 38.34 -3.22
CA ALA A 135 -9.56 38.17 -1.77
C ALA A 135 -10.92 38.06 -1.06
N ASN A 136 -11.92 38.84 -1.48
CA ASN A 136 -13.27 38.77 -0.93
C ASN A 136 -13.94 37.42 -1.20
N LEU A 137 -13.76 36.84 -2.40
CA LEU A 137 -14.29 35.51 -2.73
C LEU A 137 -13.73 34.44 -1.78
N LEU A 138 -12.44 34.50 -1.47
CA LEU A 138 -11.79 33.60 -0.50
C LEU A 138 -12.24 33.87 0.94
N ALA A 139 -12.35 35.15 1.33
CA ALA A 139 -12.80 35.53 2.68
C ALA A 139 -14.22 35.05 2.99
N LYS A 140 -15.09 35.01 1.98
CA LYS A 140 -16.46 34.49 2.07
C LYS A 140 -16.56 32.96 1.94
N ASN A 141 -15.44 32.25 1.86
CA ASN A 141 -15.38 30.80 1.64
C ASN A 141 -16.13 30.33 0.37
N LEU A 142 -16.24 31.21 -0.64
CA LEU A 142 -16.88 30.86 -1.91
C LEU A 142 -16.02 29.88 -2.71
N PHE A 143 -14.70 30.03 -2.62
CA PHE A 143 -13.71 29.04 -3.03
C PHE A 143 -12.79 28.71 -1.85
N SER A 144 -12.35 27.45 -1.74
CA SER A 144 -11.29 27.12 -0.79
C SER A 144 -9.92 27.40 -1.38
N ILE A 145 -8.95 27.71 -0.51
CA ILE A 145 -7.55 27.92 -0.92
C ILE A 145 -6.98 26.67 -1.62
N THR A 146 -7.41 25.47 -1.21
CA THR A 146 -7.06 24.20 -1.85
C THR A 146 -7.47 24.16 -3.32
N GLN A 147 -8.67 24.63 -3.64
CA GLN A 147 -9.17 24.66 -5.02
C GLN A 147 -8.36 25.64 -5.86
N VAL A 148 -8.04 26.82 -5.32
CA VAL A 148 -7.20 27.81 -6.00
C VAL A 148 -5.79 27.25 -6.25
N CYS A 149 -5.20 26.58 -5.27
CA CYS A 149 -3.88 25.95 -5.39
C CYS A 149 -3.82 24.83 -6.44
N GLN A 150 -4.94 24.30 -6.95
CA GLN A 150 -4.94 23.33 -8.05
C GLN A 150 -4.70 23.98 -9.42
N HIS A 151 -4.75 25.32 -9.50
CA HIS A 151 -4.58 26.07 -10.74
C HIS A 151 -3.30 26.91 -10.71
N PRO A 152 -2.28 26.58 -11.52
CA PRO A 152 -0.99 27.28 -11.49
C PRO A 152 -1.13 28.75 -11.88
N GLN A 153 -1.95 29.07 -12.88
CA GLN A 153 -2.18 30.46 -13.29
C GLN A 153 -2.83 31.29 -12.18
N LEU A 154 -3.81 30.76 -11.44
CA LEU A 154 -4.42 31.51 -10.34
C LEU A 154 -3.42 31.83 -9.22
N VAL A 155 -2.54 30.87 -8.92
CA VAL A 155 -1.48 31.06 -7.91
C VAL A 155 -0.44 32.08 -8.37
N GLU A 156 -0.15 32.15 -9.66
CA GLU A 156 0.75 33.17 -10.23
C GLU A 156 0.08 34.55 -10.27
N ASP A 157 -1.17 34.62 -10.74
CA ASP A 157 -1.90 35.86 -10.96
C ASP A 157 -2.32 36.55 -9.67
N TYR A 158 -2.64 35.78 -8.63
CA TYR A 158 -3.06 36.27 -7.31
C TYR A 158 -2.08 35.90 -6.20
N GLY A 159 -0.79 35.79 -6.51
CA GLY A 159 0.22 35.22 -5.60
C GLY A 159 0.27 35.85 -4.21
N THR A 160 0.09 37.17 -4.11
CA THR A 160 0.05 37.89 -2.82
C THR A 160 -1.17 37.49 -1.99
N VAL A 161 -2.36 37.46 -2.62
CA VAL A 161 -3.61 37.07 -1.97
C VAL A 161 -3.54 35.62 -1.53
N VAL A 162 -3.14 34.70 -2.43
CA VAL A 162 -3.02 33.27 -2.15
C VAL A 162 -2.05 33.03 -0.98
N LYS A 163 -0.90 33.72 -0.96
CA LYS A 163 0.06 33.64 0.15
C LYS A 163 -0.56 34.07 1.47
N ASN A 164 -1.25 35.20 1.51
CA ASN A 164 -1.86 35.73 2.73
C ASN A 164 -2.93 34.76 3.28
N PHE A 165 -3.77 34.21 2.41
CA PHE A 165 -4.80 33.23 2.82
C PHE A 165 -4.19 31.90 3.26
N LEU A 166 -3.11 31.45 2.61
CA LEU A 166 -2.40 30.24 3.01
C LEU A 166 -1.81 30.37 4.42
N LEU A 167 -1.19 31.51 4.74
CA LEU A 167 -0.59 31.75 6.06
C LEU A 167 -1.62 32.09 7.16
N ARG A 168 -2.86 32.43 6.80
CA ARG A 168 -3.91 32.86 7.74
C ARG A 168 -4.46 31.73 8.60
N SER A 169 -4.61 30.52 8.05
CA SER A 169 -5.16 29.37 8.78
C SER A 169 -4.08 28.32 9.06
N PRO A 170 -3.88 27.90 10.32
CA PRO A 170 -2.94 26.85 10.67
C PRO A 170 -3.16 25.55 9.88
N SER A 171 -4.42 25.18 9.63
CA SER A 171 -4.79 23.95 8.92
C SER A 171 -4.30 23.88 7.47
N ASN A 172 -3.87 25.00 6.89
CA ASN A 172 -3.27 25.02 5.56
C ASN A 172 -1.87 24.36 5.51
N VAL A 173 -1.27 23.99 6.65
CA VAL A 173 -0.09 23.11 6.68
C VAL A 173 -0.35 21.81 5.94
N GLU A 174 -1.57 21.29 6.01
CA GLU A 174 -1.97 20.03 5.35
C GLU A 174 -1.72 20.11 3.84
N LEU A 175 -1.98 21.26 3.22
CA LEU A 175 -1.71 21.50 1.79
C LEU A 175 -0.22 21.45 1.41
N LEU A 176 0.65 21.82 2.34
CA LEU A 176 2.09 21.72 2.14
C LEU A 176 2.52 20.25 2.11
N PHE A 177 1.97 19.45 3.03
CA PHE A 177 2.23 18.02 3.09
C PHE A 177 1.62 17.28 1.90
N ASP A 178 0.39 17.61 1.50
CA ASP A 178 -0.26 17.10 0.29
C ASP A 178 0.60 17.31 -0.97
N LYS A 179 1.25 18.47 -1.06
CA LYS A 179 2.12 18.78 -2.20
C LYS A 179 3.46 18.05 -2.15
N TYR A 180 4.15 18.09 -1.00
CA TYR A 180 5.57 17.73 -0.92
C TYR A 180 5.85 16.34 -0.36
N VAL A 181 4.92 15.77 0.41
CA VAL A 181 5.18 14.57 1.24
C VAL A 181 4.25 13.42 0.87
N VAL A 182 2.95 13.68 0.78
CA VAL A 182 1.92 12.67 0.49
C VAL A 182 2.15 12.04 -0.88
N ASP A 183 1.92 10.74 -0.98
CA ASP A 183 2.01 10.01 -2.24
C ASP A 183 0.96 10.52 -3.23
N SER A 184 1.37 10.80 -4.47
CA SER A 184 0.44 11.18 -5.55
C SER A 184 -0.60 10.09 -5.86
N LYS A 185 -0.37 8.84 -5.44
CA LYS A 185 -1.36 7.76 -5.55
C LYS A 185 -2.50 7.91 -4.54
N THR A 186 -2.27 8.54 -3.39
CA THR A 186 -3.30 8.81 -2.38
C THR A 186 -3.96 10.18 -2.60
N ASN A 187 -3.23 11.16 -3.16
CA ASN A 187 -3.77 12.46 -3.54
C ASN A 187 -3.55 12.76 -5.03
N THR A 188 -4.64 12.72 -5.81
CA THR A 188 -4.62 12.78 -7.28
C THR A 188 -4.47 14.19 -7.87
N LYS A 189 -4.47 15.24 -7.03
CA LYS A 189 -4.51 16.62 -7.51
C LYS A 189 -3.19 17.34 -7.32
N HIS A 190 -2.61 17.81 -8.42
CA HIS A 190 -1.39 18.63 -8.37
C HIS A 190 -1.66 19.99 -7.72
N LEU A 191 -0.80 20.37 -6.77
CA LEU A 191 -0.90 21.62 -6.03
C LEU A 191 0.26 22.57 -6.36
N TYR A 192 -0.07 23.86 -6.51
CA TYR A 192 0.82 24.97 -6.76
C TYR A 192 0.80 25.94 -5.59
N LEU A 193 1.97 26.44 -5.21
CA LEU A 193 2.12 27.37 -4.08
C LEU A 193 2.81 28.65 -4.54
N PRO A 194 2.52 29.81 -3.91
CA PRO A 194 3.17 31.07 -4.23
C PRO A 194 4.70 30.99 -4.11
N LYS A 195 5.42 31.45 -5.14
CA LYS A 195 6.90 31.47 -5.18
C LYS A 195 7.51 32.38 -4.10
N SER A 196 6.73 33.31 -3.56
CA SER A 196 7.13 34.27 -2.53
C SER A 196 7.07 33.72 -1.09
N LEU A 197 6.66 32.47 -0.89
CA LEU A 197 6.67 31.82 0.43
C LEU A 197 8.11 31.57 0.90
N THR A 198 8.41 32.06 2.10
CA THR A 198 9.73 31.89 2.73
C THR A 198 9.75 30.72 3.71
N LYS A 199 10.94 30.21 4.02
CA LYS A 199 11.10 29.12 5.00
C LYS A 199 10.63 29.52 6.40
N ASP A 200 10.87 30.77 6.80
CA ASP A 200 10.48 31.27 8.12
C ASP A 200 8.96 31.35 8.28
N GLU A 201 8.26 31.79 7.23
CA GLU A 201 6.79 31.79 7.21
C GLU A 201 6.21 30.38 7.32
N LEU A 202 6.80 29.40 6.61
CA LEU A 202 6.39 27.99 6.71
C LEU A 202 6.67 27.42 8.10
N ASN A 203 7.79 27.81 8.73
CA ASN A 203 8.11 27.39 10.10
C ASN A 203 7.10 27.91 11.12
N VAL A 204 6.73 29.19 11.02
CA VAL A 204 5.69 29.77 11.89
C VAL A 204 4.35 29.09 11.67
N LEU A 205 3.96 28.87 10.40
CA LEU A 205 2.71 28.18 10.06
C LEU A 205 2.67 26.76 10.63
N MET A 206 3.76 25.98 10.51
CA MET A 206 3.88 24.64 11.10
C MET A 206 3.75 24.66 12.63
N SER A 207 4.44 25.60 13.30
CA SER A 207 4.33 25.75 14.75
C SER A 207 2.90 26.09 15.19
N ASN A 208 2.22 26.97 14.45
CA ASN A 208 0.83 27.33 14.73
C ASN A 208 -0.12 26.13 14.54
N TYR A 209 0.09 25.33 13.49
CA TYR A 209 -0.70 24.12 13.24
C TYR A 209 -0.57 23.10 14.36
N ILE A 210 0.66 22.77 14.75
CA ILE A 210 0.92 21.78 15.82
C ILE A 210 0.26 22.21 17.14
N ASN A 211 0.24 23.50 17.45
CA ASN A 211 -0.38 24.01 18.67
C ASN A 211 -1.91 24.20 18.57
N SER A 212 -2.49 24.02 17.38
CA SER A 212 -3.92 24.25 17.17
C SER A 212 -4.79 23.08 17.64
N SER A 213 -6.06 23.37 17.93
CA SER A 213 -7.09 22.36 18.17
C SER A 213 -7.48 21.59 16.90
N GLU A 214 -7.17 22.14 15.74
CA GLU A 214 -7.51 21.57 14.42
C GLU A 214 -6.46 20.57 13.91
N ALA A 215 -5.33 20.41 14.62
CA ALA A 215 -4.24 19.54 14.21
C ALA A 215 -4.71 18.09 14.03
N ASN A 216 -4.59 17.58 12.80
CA ASN A 216 -4.95 16.21 12.46
C ASN A 216 -3.82 15.23 12.82
N PRO A 217 -4.11 14.16 13.60
CA PRO A 217 -3.11 13.16 14.00
C PRO A 217 -2.32 12.54 12.83
N SER A 218 -2.94 12.40 11.67
CA SER A 218 -2.31 11.83 10.48
C SER A 218 -1.22 12.74 9.93
N TYR A 219 -1.48 14.04 9.84
CA TYR A 219 -0.46 15.02 9.42
C TYR A 219 0.60 15.25 10.49
N LEU A 220 0.24 15.18 11.78
CA LEU A 220 1.23 15.16 12.86
C LEU A 220 2.19 13.97 12.71
N GLN A 221 1.68 12.80 12.31
CA GLN A 221 2.53 11.64 12.02
C GLN A 221 3.45 11.87 10.82
N LEU A 222 2.97 12.54 9.76
CA LEU A 222 3.82 12.94 8.63
C LEU A 222 4.92 13.91 9.06
N ILE A 223 4.62 14.89 9.92
CA ILE A 223 5.61 15.81 10.49
C ILE A 223 6.72 15.04 11.22
N LEU A 224 6.35 14.01 11.99
CA LEU A 224 7.31 13.17 12.73
C LEU A 224 8.26 12.40 11.81
N ASN A 225 7.70 11.77 10.78
CA ASN A 225 8.42 10.82 9.94
C ASN A 225 9.14 11.48 8.75
N HIS A 226 8.79 12.73 8.41
CA HIS A 226 9.29 13.37 7.19
C HIS A 226 10.82 13.51 7.17
N HIS A 227 11.41 12.96 6.11
CA HIS A 227 12.80 13.18 5.75
C HIS A 227 12.97 14.49 4.99
N ASN A 228 13.72 15.43 5.58
CA ASN A 228 13.94 16.74 4.99
C ASN A 228 14.49 16.63 3.56
N THR A 229 13.87 17.36 2.65
CA THR A 229 14.32 17.52 1.27
C THR A 229 14.81 18.95 1.06
N LYS A 230 15.35 19.25 -0.13
CA LYS A 230 15.71 20.62 -0.49
C LYS A 230 14.49 21.55 -0.56
N GLU A 231 13.33 20.99 -0.92
CA GLU A 231 12.09 21.74 -1.17
C GLU A 231 11.26 21.94 0.10
N PHE A 232 11.26 20.96 1.01
CA PHE A 232 10.46 21.00 2.22
C PHE A 232 11.17 20.31 3.39
N SER A 233 11.27 21.04 4.51
CA SER A 233 11.99 20.59 5.70
C SER A 233 11.22 20.89 6.98
N VAL A 234 11.30 19.95 7.91
CA VAL A 234 10.76 20.03 9.26
C VAL A 234 11.92 20.08 10.26
N THR A 235 11.81 20.93 11.28
CA THR A 235 12.81 21.05 12.35
C THR A 235 12.61 19.99 13.43
N ASP A 236 13.65 19.71 14.21
CA ASP A 236 13.54 18.75 15.32
C ASP A 236 12.57 19.24 16.41
N GLU A 237 12.47 20.57 16.59
CA GLU A 237 11.49 21.17 17.49
C GLU A 237 10.05 20.90 17.02
N HIS A 238 9.76 21.02 15.71
CA HIS A 238 8.45 20.67 15.16
C HIS A 238 8.14 19.18 15.39
N ARG A 239 9.10 18.28 15.15
CA ARG A 239 8.92 16.84 15.42
C ARG A 239 8.58 16.60 16.89
N TRP A 240 9.34 17.19 17.81
CA TRP A 240 9.10 17.02 19.24
C TRP A 240 7.71 17.54 19.67
N LYS A 241 7.32 18.73 19.23
CA LYS A 241 6.00 19.31 19.53
C LYS A 241 4.86 18.48 18.91
N ALA A 242 5.03 18.03 17.66
CA ALA A 242 4.04 17.19 16.98
C ALA A 242 3.83 15.86 17.71
N LYS A 243 4.91 15.25 18.21
CA LYS A 243 4.84 14.02 19.01
C LYS A 243 3.98 14.24 20.25
N LYS A 244 4.28 15.29 21.01
CA LYS A 244 3.56 15.61 22.23
C LYS A 244 2.09 15.94 21.97
N ARG A 245 1.81 16.70 20.91
CA ARG A 245 0.43 17.01 20.52
C ARG A 245 -0.35 15.75 20.14
N LYS A 246 0.27 14.86 19.35
CA LYS A 246 -0.35 13.61 18.92
C LYS A 246 -0.69 12.71 20.11
N GLU A 247 0.24 12.53 21.05
CA GLU A 247 0.03 11.77 22.30
C GLU A 247 -1.19 12.33 23.07
N ILE A 248 -1.31 13.66 23.21
CA ILE A 248 -2.46 14.30 23.87
C ILE A 248 -3.78 13.99 23.16
N ILE A 249 -3.83 14.16 21.83
CA ILE A 249 -5.04 13.89 21.04
C ILE A 249 -5.44 12.42 21.15
N GLU A 250 -4.49 11.50 21.06
CA GLU A 250 -4.73 10.06 21.20
C GLU A 250 -5.30 9.75 22.60
N GLU A 251 -4.71 10.27 23.68
CA GLU A 251 -5.22 10.08 25.04
C GLU A 251 -6.66 10.61 25.23
N GLU A 252 -6.99 11.77 24.66
CA GLU A 252 -8.34 12.35 24.70
C GLU A 252 -9.35 11.49 23.94
N LEU A 253 -8.98 10.99 22.76
CA LEU A 253 -9.81 10.09 21.98
C LEU A 253 -10.06 8.77 22.72
N PHE A 254 -9.02 8.16 23.30
CA PHE A 254 -9.15 6.92 24.05
C PHE A 254 -10.06 7.07 25.28
N LYS A 255 -9.91 8.14 26.07
CA LYS A 255 -10.73 8.40 27.26
C LYS A 255 -12.22 8.54 26.95
N ASN A 256 -12.55 9.10 25.79
CA ASN A 256 -13.93 9.39 25.38
C ASN A 256 -14.54 8.31 24.49
N SER A 257 -13.78 7.28 24.10
CA SER A 257 -14.25 6.24 23.19
C SER A 257 -14.95 5.09 23.92
N THR A 258 -16.18 4.75 23.49
CA THR A 258 -16.83 3.45 23.76
C THR A 258 -16.61 2.51 22.57
N GLY A 259 -15.39 2.50 22.03
CA GLY A 259 -15.06 1.76 20.81
C GLY A 259 -15.30 0.26 20.94
N VAL A 260 -15.57 -0.40 19.81
CA VAL A 260 -15.58 -1.87 19.74
C VAL A 260 -14.13 -2.33 19.71
N SER A 261 -13.60 -2.78 20.85
CA SER A 261 -12.25 -3.34 20.91
C SER A 261 -12.24 -4.75 20.32
N PHE A 262 -11.44 -4.96 19.29
CA PHE A 262 -11.11 -6.30 18.82
C PHE A 262 -9.85 -6.79 19.55
N THR A 263 -9.94 -7.90 20.28
CA THR A 263 -8.85 -8.36 21.17
C THR A 263 -8.27 -9.68 20.70
N TYR A 264 -6.94 -9.76 20.60
CA TYR A 264 -6.22 -11.02 20.46
C TYR A 264 -5.87 -11.57 21.85
N LYS A 265 -6.34 -12.78 22.16
CA LYS A 265 -6.07 -13.45 23.43
C LYS A 265 -5.24 -14.69 23.20
N PHE A 266 -4.02 -14.69 23.73
CA PHE A 266 -3.09 -15.81 23.62
C PHE A 266 -3.10 -16.58 24.94
N MET A 267 -3.31 -17.90 24.88
CA MET A 267 -3.39 -18.74 26.06
C MET A 267 -2.46 -19.94 25.94
N LEU A 268 -1.80 -20.26 27.04
CA LEU A 268 -1.14 -21.53 27.26
C LEU A 268 -2.11 -22.43 28.03
N GLN A 269 -2.44 -23.58 27.46
CA GLN A 269 -3.28 -24.59 28.10
C GLN A 269 -2.49 -25.88 28.24
N LYS A 270 -2.44 -26.42 29.46
CA LYS A 270 -1.86 -27.75 29.70
C LYS A 270 -2.70 -28.83 29.02
N ASP A 271 -2.00 -29.77 28.38
CA ASP A 271 -2.56 -30.96 27.73
C ASP A 271 -3.70 -30.59 26.77
N ALA A 272 -3.47 -29.56 25.94
CA ALA A 272 -4.45 -29.13 24.98
C ALA A 272 -4.69 -30.23 23.92
N PRO A 273 -5.93 -30.40 23.41
CA PRO A 273 -6.25 -31.47 22.46
C PRO A 273 -5.57 -31.28 21.08
N ARG A 274 -5.04 -30.08 20.82
CA ARG A 274 -4.31 -29.71 19.61
C ARG A 274 -3.14 -28.82 20.01
N LEU A 275 -2.05 -28.89 19.23
CA LEU A 275 -0.88 -28.04 19.43
C LEU A 275 -1.23 -26.55 19.33
N VAL A 276 -2.13 -26.21 18.41
CA VAL A 276 -2.71 -24.87 18.24
C VAL A 276 -4.20 -24.98 17.98
N GLU A 277 -4.98 -24.14 18.64
CA GLU A 277 -6.42 -24.00 18.41
C GLU A 277 -6.80 -22.52 18.26
N HIS A 278 -7.43 -22.18 17.14
CA HIS A 278 -7.96 -20.84 16.88
C HIS A 278 -9.47 -20.82 17.17
N LYS A 279 -9.89 -19.89 18.02
CA LYS A 279 -11.29 -19.68 18.41
C LYS A 279 -11.71 -18.26 18.07
N LEU A 280 -12.80 -18.11 17.33
CA LEU A 280 -13.43 -16.81 17.12
C LEU A 280 -14.48 -16.58 18.21
N GLY A 281 -14.24 -15.60 19.08
CA GLY A 281 -15.17 -15.16 20.11
C GLY A 281 -15.96 -13.92 19.68
N CYS A 282 -16.96 -13.53 20.47
CA CYS A 282 -17.77 -12.34 20.20
C CYS A 282 -16.99 -11.00 20.26
N ALA A 283 -15.80 -10.99 20.89
CA ALA A 283 -14.98 -9.78 21.12
C ALA A 283 -13.57 -9.87 20.51
N GLY A 284 -13.26 -10.92 19.74
CA GLY A 284 -11.95 -11.09 19.11
C GLY A 284 -11.52 -12.54 18.88
N PHE A 285 -10.25 -12.73 18.53
CA PHE A 285 -9.63 -14.04 18.34
C PHE A 285 -8.94 -14.53 19.61
N GLU A 286 -9.18 -15.79 19.95
CA GLU A 286 -8.47 -16.52 21.00
C GLU A 286 -7.61 -17.61 20.35
N ILE A 287 -6.32 -17.64 20.68
CA ILE A 287 -5.37 -18.64 20.19
C ILE A 287 -4.85 -19.39 21.41
N VAL A 288 -5.05 -20.71 21.41
CA VAL A 288 -4.64 -21.61 22.49
C VAL A 288 -3.48 -22.47 22.00
N TYR A 289 -2.39 -22.45 22.73
CA TYR A 289 -1.22 -23.29 22.50
C TYR A 289 -1.12 -24.39 23.55
N ASP A 290 -0.72 -25.58 23.13
CA ASP A 290 -0.42 -26.68 24.05
C ASP A 290 0.85 -26.37 24.84
N GLN A 291 0.66 -26.04 26.12
CA GLN A 291 1.75 -25.74 27.03
C GLN A 291 2.62 -26.97 27.30
N THR A 292 2.00 -28.15 27.42
CA THR A 292 2.72 -29.38 27.79
C THR A 292 3.72 -29.74 26.70
N TYR A 293 3.27 -29.71 25.44
CA TYR A 293 4.15 -29.95 24.29
C TYR A 293 5.31 -28.95 24.23
N LEU A 294 5.03 -27.64 24.33
CA LEU A 294 6.06 -26.60 24.24
C LEU A 294 7.08 -26.63 25.39
N GLU A 295 6.72 -27.20 26.54
CA GLU A 295 7.61 -27.38 27.70
C GLU A 295 8.42 -28.69 27.64
N GLN A 296 8.00 -29.68 26.85
CA GLN A 296 8.65 -30.99 26.76
C GLN A 296 9.57 -31.12 25.54
N GLU A 297 9.17 -30.57 24.41
CA GLU A 297 9.93 -30.66 23.15
C GLU A 297 10.92 -29.49 23.03
N LEU A 298 12.10 -29.68 23.65
CA LEU A 298 13.12 -28.64 23.86
C LEU A 298 14.41 -28.85 23.06
N ASP A 299 14.47 -29.83 22.15
CA ASP A 299 15.60 -29.91 21.22
C ASP A 299 15.60 -28.71 20.26
N PHE A 300 16.80 -28.33 19.81
CA PHE A 300 17.01 -27.04 19.15
C PHE A 300 16.31 -26.97 17.79
N GLU A 301 16.31 -28.09 17.06
CA GLU A 301 15.59 -28.28 15.80
C GLU A 301 14.07 -28.11 16.00
N THR A 302 13.49 -28.79 16.98
CA THR A 302 12.06 -28.71 17.26
C THR A 302 11.65 -27.31 17.70
N ILE A 303 12.47 -26.61 18.48
CA ILE A 303 12.20 -25.21 18.85
C ILE A 303 12.14 -24.30 17.62
N LEU A 304 13.09 -24.44 16.68
CA LEU A 304 13.05 -23.70 15.41
C LEU A 304 11.85 -24.11 14.54
N ASN A 305 11.50 -25.39 14.51
CA ASN A 305 10.32 -25.90 13.82
C ASN A 305 9.01 -25.35 14.41
N ASN A 306 8.92 -25.15 15.72
CA ASN A 306 7.74 -24.55 16.36
C ASN A 306 7.53 -23.11 15.84
N LEU A 307 8.60 -22.34 15.61
CA LEU A 307 8.52 -21.00 15.00
C LEU A 307 7.98 -21.03 13.57
N ILE A 308 8.19 -22.12 12.84
CA ILE A 308 7.65 -22.32 11.49
C ILE A 308 6.20 -22.80 11.54
N TRP A 309 5.91 -23.88 12.28
CA TRP A 309 4.65 -24.64 12.16
C TRP A 309 3.60 -24.30 13.21
N ILE A 310 4.01 -23.90 14.42
CA ILE A 310 3.10 -23.53 15.52
C ILE A 310 2.81 -22.02 15.48
N PHE A 311 3.85 -21.22 15.24
CA PHE A 311 3.73 -19.76 15.23
C PHE A 311 3.65 -19.17 13.82
N GLU A 312 3.70 -20.00 12.78
CA GLU A 312 3.47 -19.62 11.38
C GLU A 312 4.30 -18.42 10.93
N PHE A 313 5.62 -18.40 11.21
CA PHE A 313 6.47 -17.29 10.72
C PHE A 313 6.63 -17.30 9.21
N ILE A 314 6.50 -18.48 8.59
CA ILE A 314 6.63 -18.73 7.16
C ILE A 314 5.41 -19.51 6.67
N ASP A 315 4.91 -19.23 5.47
CA ASP A 315 3.83 -20.00 4.85
C ASP A 315 4.31 -21.28 4.12
N GLY A 316 3.35 -22.06 3.60
CA GLY A 316 3.65 -23.28 2.84
C GLY A 316 4.50 -23.06 1.57
N ASN A 317 4.57 -21.82 1.05
CA ASN A 317 5.42 -21.44 -0.08
C ASN A 317 6.75 -20.80 0.35
N GLY A 318 7.09 -20.88 1.64
CA GLY A 318 8.38 -20.40 2.13
C GLY A 318 8.47 -18.88 2.30
N ARG A 319 7.35 -18.16 2.27
CA ARG A 319 7.30 -16.70 2.36
C ARG A 319 7.11 -16.27 3.81
N ILE A 320 7.81 -15.22 4.25
CA ILE A 320 7.59 -14.66 5.60
C ILE A 320 6.17 -14.11 5.72
N ASN A 321 5.45 -14.46 6.79
CA ASN A 321 4.04 -14.11 6.99
C ASN A 321 3.80 -12.70 7.52
N PHE A 322 4.83 -12.05 8.09
CA PHE A 322 4.76 -10.68 8.58
C PHE A 322 5.42 -9.69 7.59
N VAL A 323 5.09 -9.82 6.31
CA VAL A 323 5.46 -8.85 5.27
C VAL A 323 4.24 -8.07 4.84
N SER A 324 4.44 -6.82 4.41
CA SER A 324 3.35 -6.06 3.82
C SER A 324 3.11 -6.52 2.40
N ASN A 325 1.83 -6.73 2.12
CA ASN A 325 1.38 -7.22 0.85
C ASN A 325 0.32 -6.27 0.31
N ILE A 326 0.72 -5.45 -0.66
CA ILE A 326 -0.12 -4.37 -1.22
C ILE A 326 -1.32 -4.93 -1.98
N SER A 327 -1.25 -6.18 -2.46
CA SER A 327 -2.26 -6.75 -3.36
C SER A 327 -3.40 -7.47 -2.63
N ILE A 328 -3.30 -7.66 -1.31
CA ILE A 328 -4.41 -8.13 -0.48
C ILE A 328 -5.36 -6.97 -0.24
N ARG A 329 -6.64 -7.20 -0.56
CA ARG A 329 -7.85 -6.45 -0.15
C ARG A 329 -7.51 -5.20 0.65
N THR A 330 -7.15 -4.12 -0.04
CA THR A 330 -6.89 -2.85 0.62
C THR A 330 -8.21 -2.42 1.20
N SER A 331 -8.33 -2.46 2.53
CA SER A 331 -9.58 -2.08 3.18
C SER A 331 -9.90 -0.64 2.81
N PHE A 332 -11.18 -0.26 2.85
CA PHE A 332 -11.57 1.14 2.65
C PHE A 332 -10.76 2.10 3.55
N LEU A 333 -10.41 1.65 4.76
CA LEU A 333 -9.56 2.39 5.70
C LEU A 333 -8.11 2.53 5.19
N ASP A 334 -7.53 1.46 4.62
CA ASP A 334 -6.18 1.50 4.04
C ASP A 334 -6.08 2.43 2.81
N ASN A 335 -7.19 2.62 2.10
CA ASN A 335 -7.29 3.54 0.95
C ASN A 335 -7.42 5.01 1.35
N ILE A 336 -8.02 5.30 2.51
CA ILE A 336 -8.18 6.68 3.02
C ILE A 336 -6.99 7.13 3.87
N GLN A 337 -6.15 6.19 4.32
CA GLN A 337 -4.98 6.53 5.11
C GLN A 337 -3.99 7.40 4.32
N LEU A 338 -3.61 8.53 4.90
CA LEU A 338 -2.54 9.38 4.39
C LEU A 338 -1.20 8.63 4.46
N LYS A 339 -0.53 8.50 3.32
CA LYS A 339 0.77 7.83 3.17
C LYS A 339 1.73 8.76 2.46
N ALA A 340 2.97 8.82 2.94
CA ALA A 340 4.04 9.48 2.22
C ALA A 340 4.69 8.54 1.20
N LYS A 341 5.37 9.12 0.20
CA LYS A 341 6.03 8.35 -0.88
C LYS A 341 7.05 7.32 -0.41
N ARG A 342 7.67 7.55 0.75
CA ARG A 342 8.69 6.68 1.35
C ARG A 342 8.16 5.92 2.56
N ASP A 343 6.85 5.82 2.72
CA ASP A 343 6.29 5.00 3.78
C ASP A 343 6.27 3.54 3.31
N TYR A 344 6.68 2.66 4.20
CA TYR A 344 6.39 1.24 4.07
C TYR A 344 4.87 1.07 4.17
N PRO A 345 4.25 0.29 3.28
CA PRO A 345 2.80 0.10 3.26
C PRO A 345 2.34 -0.65 4.51
N VAL A 346 1.91 0.04 5.56
CA VAL A 346 1.35 -0.60 6.76
C VAL A 346 -0.17 -0.71 6.59
N ASN A 347 -0.65 -1.85 6.11
CA ASN A 347 -2.09 -2.14 6.02
C ASN A 347 -2.59 -2.95 7.23
N GLU A 348 -3.90 -3.05 7.42
CA GLU A 348 -4.50 -3.80 8.53
C GLU A 348 -4.00 -5.25 8.59
N THR A 349 -3.94 -5.96 7.46
CA THR A 349 -3.44 -7.35 7.40
C THR A 349 -1.99 -7.48 7.88
N PHE A 350 -1.11 -6.54 7.51
CA PHE A 350 0.26 -6.51 8.01
C PHE A 350 0.29 -6.27 9.53
N LYS A 351 -0.51 -5.34 10.07
CA LYS A 351 -0.58 -5.10 11.52
C LYS A 351 -1.07 -6.33 12.29
N ASP A 352 -2.05 -7.06 11.74
CA ASP A 352 -2.52 -8.32 12.33
C ASP A 352 -1.39 -9.35 12.37
N SER A 353 -0.68 -9.55 11.25
CA SER A 353 0.46 -10.48 11.19
C SER A 353 1.61 -10.08 12.12
N GLU A 354 1.90 -8.79 12.24
CA GLU A 354 2.90 -8.25 13.17
C GLU A 354 2.49 -8.51 14.62
N THR A 355 1.23 -8.22 14.97
CA THR A 355 0.68 -8.45 16.31
C THR A 355 0.73 -9.92 16.70
N LEU A 356 0.33 -10.82 15.79
CA LEU A 356 0.37 -12.27 16.03
C LEU A 356 1.80 -12.76 16.26
N THR A 357 2.74 -12.38 15.39
CA THR A 357 4.13 -12.85 15.50
C THR A 357 4.89 -12.22 16.68
N ASP A 358 4.61 -10.97 17.03
CA ASP A 358 5.16 -10.32 18.22
C ASP A 358 4.65 -10.97 19.51
N ALA A 359 3.36 -11.30 19.56
CA ALA A 359 2.77 -12.02 20.69
C ALA A 359 3.36 -13.43 20.83
N SER A 360 3.59 -14.13 19.72
CA SER A 360 4.26 -15.44 19.71
C SER A 360 5.66 -15.35 20.32
N MET A 361 6.46 -14.32 19.98
CA MET A 361 7.77 -14.10 20.60
C MET A 361 7.65 -13.74 22.09
N ALA A 362 6.71 -12.88 22.45
CA ALA A 362 6.47 -12.47 23.84
C ALA A 362 5.98 -13.63 24.72
N LEU A 363 5.38 -14.66 24.13
CA LEU A 363 4.95 -15.88 24.82
C LEU A 363 6.07 -16.93 24.87
N TYR A 364 6.70 -17.22 23.74
CA TYR A 364 7.61 -18.37 23.61
C TYR A 364 9.00 -18.10 24.20
N TYR A 365 9.54 -16.90 24.00
CA TYR A 365 10.86 -16.53 24.56
C TYR A 365 10.93 -16.70 26.09
N PRO A 366 10.00 -16.15 26.90
CA PRO A 366 10.03 -16.40 28.34
C PRO A 366 9.68 -17.84 28.73
N LEU A 367 8.90 -18.57 27.93
CA LEU A 367 8.61 -19.99 28.17
C LEU A 367 9.89 -20.82 28.08
N LEU A 368 10.68 -20.65 27.03
CA LEU A 368 11.97 -21.32 26.85
C LEU A 368 12.93 -20.99 27.99
N ARG A 369 13.02 -19.72 28.40
CA ARG A 369 13.88 -19.32 29.53
C ARG A 369 13.48 -19.99 30.84
N LYS A 370 12.18 -20.20 31.10
CA LYS A 370 11.72 -20.96 32.28
C LYS A 370 12.19 -22.41 32.28
N GLN A 371 12.39 -22.98 31.09
CA GLN A 371 12.96 -24.32 30.89
C GLN A 371 14.49 -24.31 30.79
N ASN A 372 15.16 -23.20 31.14
CA ASN A 372 16.61 -23.00 31.02
C ASN A 372 17.15 -23.14 29.58
N VAL A 373 16.31 -22.86 28.58
CA VAL A 373 16.73 -22.82 27.17
C VAL A 373 16.78 -21.38 26.70
N ARG A 374 17.91 -20.99 26.09
CA ARG A 374 18.11 -19.65 25.54
C ARG A 374 18.00 -19.68 24.03
N LEU A 375 17.06 -18.91 23.48
CA LEU A 375 16.91 -18.81 22.03
C LEU A 375 18.21 -18.33 21.34
N GLU A 376 19.00 -17.49 22.01
CA GLU A 376 20.27 -17.03 21.48
C GLU A 376 21.29 -18.18 21.28
N GLU A 377 21.30 -19.17 22.17
CA GLU A 377 22.19 -20.34 22.07
C GLU A 377 21.77 -21.26 20.92
N ILE A 378 20.47 -21.37 20.67
CA ILE A 378 19.93 -22.10 19.51
C ILE A 378 20.36 -21.43 18.20
N LEU A 379 20.29 -20.10 18.14
CA LEU A 379 20.73 -19.33 16.97
C LEU A 379 22.25 -19.48 16.74
N GLU A 380 23.04 -19.48 17.81
CA GLU A 380 24.48 -19.73 17.72
C GLU A 380 24.81 -21.16 17.28
N TRP A 381 24.13 -22.15 17.83
CA TRP A 381 24.23 -23.55 17.42
C TRP A 381 23.86 -23.74 15.94
N PHE A 382 22.81 -23.06 15.45
CA PHE A 382 22.42 -23.15 14.05
C PHE A 382 23.58 -22.78 13.12
N PHE A 383 24.23 -21.65 13.36
CA PHE A 383 25.33 -21.21 12.50
C PHE A 383 26.60 -22.05 12.69
N LYS A 384 26.98 -22.40 13.93
CA LYS A 384 28.27 -23.05 14.23
C LYS A 384 28.26 -24.56 14.04
N THR A 385 27.12 -25.20 14.28
CA THR A 385 27.00 -26.66 14.36
C THR A 385 26.10 -27.19 13.27
N TYR A 386 24.83 -26.77 13.23
CA TYR A 386 23.84 -27.32 12.29
C TYR A 386 24.27 -27.13 10.82
N LEU A 387 24.64 -25.92 10.39
CA LEU A 387 25.08 -25.69 9.01
C LEU A 387 26.32 -26.51 8.62
N LYS A 388 27.19 -26.81 9.58
CA LYS A 388 28.37 -27.64 9.37
C LYS A 388 28.01 -29.12 9.27
N GLU A 389 27.17 -29.61 10.17
CA GLU A 389 26.84 -31.03 10.26
C GLU A 389 25.89 -31.47 9.14
N ASP A 390 24.86 -30.66 8.84
CA ASP A 390 23.83 -31.01 7.86
C ASP A 390 24.17 -30.58 6.43
N PHE A 391 24.94 -29.51 6.25
CA PHE A 391 25.24 -28.95 4.91
C PHE A 391 26.73 -28.83 4.59
N ALA A 392 27.63 -29.31 5.47
CA ALA A 392 29.08 -29.23 5.31
C ALA A 392 29.60 -27.79 5.11
N VAL A 393 28.90 -26.79 5.65
CA VAL A 393 29.32 -25.38 5.59
C VAL A 393 30.26 -25.11 6.76
N LEU A 394 31.55 -24.90 6.44
CA LEU A 394 32.58 -24.65 7.44
C LEU A 394 32.73 -23.15 7.72
N ASP A 395 33.33 -22.85 8.87
CA ASP A 395 33.78 -21.50 9.26
C ASP A 395 32.69 -20.44 9.37
N TYR A 396 31.45 -20.84 9.70
CA TYR A 396 30.45 -19.86 10.13
C TYR A 396 30.77 -19.36 11.54
N VAL A 397 30.72 -18.03 11.71
CA VAL A 397 30.92 -17.35 12.99
C VAL A 397 29.68 -16.56 13.35
N PHE A 398 29.21 -16.76 14.57
CA PHE A 398 28.15 -15.98 15.20
C PHE A 398 28.41 -15.94 16.70
N THR A 399 28.22 -14.79 17.35
CA THR A 399 28.36 -14.67 18.81
C THR A 399 27.03 -14.23 19.41
N ALA A 400 26.39 -15.12 20.17
CA ALA A 400 25.19 -14.78 20.90
C ALA A 400 25.48 -13.71 21.98
N PRO A 401 24.53 -12.79 22.24
CA PRO A 401 24.63 -11.91 23.40
C PRO A 401 24.75 -12.70 24.71
N SER A 402 25.57 -12.21 25.64
CA SER A 402 25.75 -12.82 26.96
C SER A 402 24.44 -12.82 27.76
N GLU A 403 24.22 -13.86 28.57
CA GLU A 403 22.99 -13.98 29.36
C GLU A 403 22.78 -12.80 30.32
N GLY A 404 23.85 -12.38 30.99
CA GLY A 404 23.84 -11.30 31.98
C GLY A 404 23.78 -9.88 31.42
N SER A 405 23.84 -9.70 30.09
CA SER A 405 23.75 -8.38 29.47
C SER A 405 22.33 -7.80 29.58
N SER A 406 22.23 -6.49 29.75
CA SER A 406 20.95 -5.77 29.68
C SER A 406 20.32 -5.91 28.29
N PHE A 407 18.99 -5.76 28.15
CA PHE A 407 18.36 -5.87 26.82
C PHE A 407 18.87 -4.81 25.84
N LYS A 408 19.29 -3.65 26.34
CA LYS A 408 19.95 -2.62 25.54
C LYS A 408 21.29 -3.09 24.96
N GLU A 409 22.13 -3.74 25.77
CA GLU A 409 23.40 -4.32 25.32
C GLU A 409 23.12 -5.45 24.34
N LYS A 410 22.19 -6.35 24.65
CA LYS A 410 21.80 -7.44 23.74
C LYS A 410 21.34 -6.92 22.37
N CYS A 411 20.56 -5.85 22.31
CA CYS A 411 20.19 -5.21 21.04
C CYS A 411 21.42 -4.70 20.28
N ARG A 412 22.38 -4.07 20.97
CA ARG A 412 23.61 -3.54 20.35
C ARG A 412 24.53 -4.63 19.83
N ASP A 413 24.61 -5.74 20.56
CA ASP A 413 25.52 -6.85 20.25
C ASP A 413 25.01 -7.68 19.06
N ILE A 414 23.70 -7.96 19.00
CA ILE A 414 23.14 -8.86 18.00
C ILE A 414 22.95 -8.22 16.60
N LEU A 415 22.78 -6.90 16.53
CA LEU A 415 22.53 -6.19 15.26
C LEU A 415 23.72 -6.28 14.28
N PRO A 416 24.98 -6.05 14.69
CA PRO A 416 26.15 -6.32 13.86
C PRO A 416 26.28 -7.78 13.43
N GLU A 417 25.95 -8.72 14.32
CA GLU A 417 26.02 -10.16 14.01
C GLU A 417 25.02 -10.54 12.89
N ILE A 418 23.82 -9.96 12.88
CA ILE A 418 22.84 -10.13 11.78
C ILE A 418 23.45 -9.72 10.42
N GLU A 419 24.15 -8.58 10.36
CA GLU A 419 24.80 -8.16 9.12
C GLU A 419 25.91 -9.13 8.72
N TYR A 420 26.70 -9.57 9.70
CA TYR A 420 27.84 -10.43 9.46
C TYR A 420 27.44 -11.83 9.00
N VAL A 421 26.38 -12.45 9.55
CA VAL A 421 25.91 -13.77 9.10
C VAL A 421 25.42 -13.75 7.66
N LEU A 422 24.79 -12.65 7.23
CA LEU A 422 24.36 -12.49 5.85
C LEU A 422 25.54 -12.19 4.89
N GLN A 423 26.57 -11.49 5.36
CA GLN A 423 27.82 -11.31 4.60
C GLN A 423 28.56 -12.64 4.41
N GLN A 424 28.62 -13.48 5.46
CA GLN A 424 29.17 -14.83 5.40
C GLN A 424 28.37 -15.69 4.42
N PHE A 425 27.03 -15.63 4.45
CA PHE A 425 26.16 -16.35 3.50
C PHE A 425 26.47 -15.93 2.06
N ARG A 426 26.54 -14.63 1.79
CA ARG A 426 26.90 -14.09 0.47
C ARG A 426 28.28 -14.56 0.01
N SER A 427 29.25 -14.62 0.92
CA SER A 427 30.59 -15.13 0.65
C SER A 427 30.52 -16.60 0.22
N TYR A 428 29.79 -17.42 0.98
CA TYR A 428 29.59 -18.83 0.70
C TYR A 428 28.88 -19.06 -0.64
N VAL A 429 27.77 -18.37 -0.93
CA VAL A 429 27.05 -18.51 -2.22
C VAL A 429 27.96 -18.18 -3.41
N LYS A 430 28.89 -17.23 -3.26
CA LYS A 430 29.73 -16.75 -4.35
C LYS A 430 31.01 -17.58 -4.54
N TYR A 431 31.59 -18.06 -3.45
CA TYR A 431 32.93 -18.66 -3.45
C TYR A 431 32.97 -20.09 -2.90
N GLU A 432 31.82 -20.64 -2.46
CA GLU A 432 31.68 -21.93 -1.79
C GLU A 432 32.48 -22.04 -0.47
N VAL A 433 33.00 -20.92 0.03
CA VAL A 433 33.78 -20.80 1.26
C VAL A 433 33.51 -19.47 1.94
N ILE A 434 33.53 -19.45 3.27
CA ILE A 434 33.44 -18.23 4.06
C ILE A 434 34.84 -17.65 4.26
N ASN A 435 35.20 -16.68 3.42
CA ASN A 435 36.50 -16.01 3.54
C ASN A 435 36.43 -14.81 4.50
N HIS A 436 36.78 -15.02 5.78
CA HIS A 436 36.77 -13.97 6.81
C HIS A 436 37.78 -12.84 6.56
N GLU A 437 38.96 -13.14 5.99
CA GLU A 437 39.95 -12.12 5.68
C GLU A 437 39.38 -11.11 4.67
N MET A 438 38.75 -11.60 3.60
CA MET A 438 38.09 -10.76 2.61
C MET A 438 36.91 -9.98 3.19
N LEU A 439 36.12 -10.61 4.07
CA LEU A 439 35.01 -9.91 4.74
C LEU A 439 35.53 -8.79 5.65
N SER A 440 36.67 -8.97 6.32
CA SER A 440 37.28 -7.94 7.18
C SER A 440 37.77 -6.71 6.41
N LEU A 441 38.09 -6.86 5.12
CA LEU A 441 38.50 -5.77 4.22
C LEU A 441 37.30 -5.01 3.61
N SER A 442 36.08 -5.56 3.70
CA SER A 442 34.88 -4.94 3.17
C SER A 442 34.38 -3.84 4.10
N SER A 443 34.40 -2.59 3.63
CA SER A 443 33.76 -1.46 4.31
C SER A 443 32.27 -1.29 3.96
N SER A 444 31.76 -2.08 3.01
CA SER A 444 30.35 -2.00 2.62
C SER A 444 29.45 -2.73 3.62
N GLY A 445 28.47 -2.01 4.17
CA GLY A 445 27.35 -2.62 4.87
C GLY A 445 26.52 -3.54 3.96
N ILE A 446 25.58 -4.27 4.53
CA ILE A 446 24.74 -5.17 3.73
C ILE A 446 23.45 -4.50 3.25
N THR A 447 23.11 -4.74 2.00
CA THR A 447 21.79 -4.42 1.44
C THR A 447 21.06 -5.74 1.21
N PHE A 448 19.85 -5.90 1.76
CA PHE A 448 19.12 -7.19 1.71
C PHE A 448 18.88 -7.68 0.28
N SER A 449 18.67 -6.76 -0.67
CA SER A 449 18.52 -7.06 -2.10
C SER A 449 19.79 -7.59 -2.78
N GLN A 450 20.96 -7.49 -2.12
CA GLN A 450 22.24 -7.95 -2.63
C GLN A 450 22.70 -9.26 -2.00
N VAL A 451 21.88 -9.88 -1.16
CA VAL A 451 22.17 -11.21 -0.61
C VAL A 451 21.67 -12.25 -1.62
N PRO A 452 22.57 -12.92 -2.36
CA PRO A 452 22.17 -13.89 -3.37
C PRO A 452 21.61 -15.15 -2.70
N SER A 453 20.90 -15.96 -3.48
CA SER A 453 20.50 -17.32 -3.11
C SER A 453 21.42 -18.33 -3.80
N LEU A 454 21.58 -19.52 -3.20
CA LEU A 454 22.14 -20.72 -3.82
C LEU A 454 21.28 -21.20 -5.02
N ILE A 455 20.02 -20.77 -5.07
CA ILE A 455 19.03 -21.18 -6.03
C ILE A 455 18.84 -20.13 -7.13
N ASN A 456 19.17 -20.53 -8.36
CA ASN A 456 18.82 -19.76 -9.55
C ASN A 456 17.32 -19.79 -9.82
N ASN A 457 16.76 -18.64 -10.17
CA ASN A 457 15.33 -18.43 -10.44
C ASN A 457 14.45 -18.83 -9.25
N LYS A 458 14.88 -18.49 -8.03
CA LYS A 458 14.17 -18.84 -6.79
C LYS A 458 12.78 -18.22 -6.71
N TYR A 459 12.68 -16.92 -6.98
CA TYR A 459 11.42 -16.18 -6.86
C TYR A 459 10.85 -15.81 -8.22
N ILE A 460 9.51 -15.83 -8.31
CA ILE A 460 8.73 -15.46 -9.48
C ILE A 460 7.94 -14.20 -9.17
N TYR A 461 7.96 -13.22 -10.08
CA TYR A 461 7.13 -12.02 -10.00
C TYR A 461 6.34 -11.79 -11.30
N ALA A 462 5.13 -11.24 -11.16
CA ALA A 462 4.35 -10.78 -12.29
C ALA A 462 4.96 -9.50 -12.89
N LYS A 463 4.96 -9.38 -14.21
CA LYS A 463 5.25 -8.11 -14.89
C LYS A 463 3.97 -7.27 -15.01
N ASP A 464 4.12 -5.96 -15.15
CA ASP A 464 3.00 -5.01 -15.22
C ASP A 464 2.00 -5.30 -16.35
N ILE A 465 2.42 -5.97 -17.42
CA ILE A 465 1.53 -6.42 -18.50
C ILE A 465 0.41 -7.35 -18.02
N LEU A 466 0.59 -8.03 -16.88
CA LEU A 466 -0.42 -8.87 -16.26
C LEU A 466 -1.43 -8.09 -15.41
N ASN A 467 -1.15 -6.83 -15.02
CA ASN A 467 -2.03 -6.06 -14.13
C ASN A 467 -3.48 -5.99 -14.64
N PRO A 468 -3.77 -5.72 -15.93
CA PRO A 468 -5.15 -5.70 -16.43
C PRO A 468 -5.87 -7.03 -16.29
N VAL A 469 -5.15 -8.15 -16.38
CA VAL A 469 -5.69 -9.51 -16.24
C VAL A 469 -5.94 -9.83 -14.77
N LEU A 470 -4.93 -9.56 -13.91
CA LEU A 470 -5.02 -9.82 -12.48
C LEU A 470 -6.21 -9.07 -11.85
N GLN A 471 -6.40 -7.79 -12.21
CA GLN A 471 -7.51 -7.00 -11.72
C GLN A 471 -8.87 -7.58 -12.15
N ARG A 472 -9.03 -8.00 -13.41
CA ARG A 472 -10.29 -8.58 -13.89
C ARG A 472 -10.62 -9.93 -13.27
N LEU A 473 -9.60 -10.74 -13.00
CA LEU A 473 -9.79 -12.08 -12.45
C LEU A 473 -10.07 -12.05 -10.94
N PHE A 474 -9.29 -11.26 -10.18
CA PHE A 474 -9.19 -11.43 -8.72
C PHE A 474 -9.55 -10.18 -7.92
N SER A 475 -9.81 -9.03 -8.57
CA SER A 475 -10.22 -7.82 -7.85
C SER A 475 -11.72 -7.83 -7.58
N ASP A 476 -12.07 -7.46 -6.34
CA ASP A 476 -13.45 -7.22 -5.90
C ASP A 476 -13.99 -5.86 -6.35
N GLN A 477 -13.13 -5.03 -6.98
CA GLN A 477 -13.50 -3.74 -7.55
C GLN A 477 -14.11 -3.84 -8.95
N THR A 478 -14.29 -5.06 -9.47
CA THR A 478 -14.92 -5.30 -10.76
C THR A 478 -16.36 -5.79 -10.59
N LEU A 479 -17.24 -5.42 -11.50
CA LEU A 479 -18.62 -5.94 -11.52
C LEU A 479 -18.70 -7.38 -12.04
N LEU A 480 -17.57 -8.02 -12.37
CA LEU A 480 -17.57 -9.36 -12.96
C LEU A 480 -17.98 -10.48 -11.99
N GLY A 481 -17.91 -10.25 -10.68
CA GLY A 481 -18.45 -11.17 -9.67
C GLY A 481 -19.98 -11.11 -9.52
N TYR A 482 -20.64 -10.08 -10.08
CA TYR A 482 -22.04 -9.78 -9.84
C TYR A 482 -22.91 -10.08 -11.07
N LEU A 483 -23.80 -11.06 -10.97
CA LEU A 483 -24.77 -11.42 -12.01
C LEU A 483 -26.16 -10.81 -11.76
N GLY A 484 -26.34 -10.13 -10.63
CA GLY A 484 -27.68 -9.68 -10.19
C GLY A 484 -28.54 -10.82 -9.64
N ASN A 485 -27.90 -11.93 -9.25
CA ASN A 485 -28.55 -13.07 -8.64
C ASN A 485 -27.86 -13.37 -7.30
N PRO A 486 -28.48 -13.01 -6.15
CA PRO A 486 -27.86 -13.15 -4.84
C PRO A 486 -27.40 -14.57 -4.46
N GLN A 487 -27.88 -15.61 -5.15
CA GLN A 487 -27.45 -17.00 -4.92
C GLN A 487 -26.17 -17.38 -5.68
N LYS A 488 -25.80 -16.63 -6.71
CA LYS A 488 -24.58 -16.85 -7.51
C LYS A 488 -23.56 -15.73 -7.35
N ASP A 489 -23.99 -14.53 -6.98
CA ASP A 489 -23.11 -13.37 -6.83
C ASP A 489 -21.94 -13.71 -5.90
N SER A 490 -20.75 -13.32 -6.32
CA SER A 490 -19.49 -13.54 -5.61
C SER A 490 -18.68 -12.25 -5.56
N GLU A 491 -17.73 -12.19 -4.63
CA GLU A 491 -16.88 -11.00 -4.46
C GLU A 491 -15.98 -10.76 -5.68
N THR A 492 -15.46 -11.83 -6.30
CA THR A 492 -14.57 -11.75 -7.47
C THR A 492 -15.07 -12.61 -8.62
N PHE A 493 -14.58 -12.34 -9.84
CA PHE A 493 -14.86 -13.18 -11.01
C PHE A 493 -14.31 -14.60 -10.84
N PHE A 494 -13.12 -14.73 -10.25
CA PHE A 494 -12.52 -16.02 -9.93
C PHE A 494 -13.42 -16.83 -8.99
N ASP A 495 -13.87 -16.23 -7.87
CA ASP A 495 -14.78 -16.89 -6.93
C ASP A 495 -16.09 -17.34 -7.60
N LEU A 496 -16.63 -16.50 -8.48
CA LEU A 496 -17.85 -16.79 -9.22
C LEU A 496 -17.69 -18.07 -10.07
N LEU A 497 -16.58 -18.19 -10.81
CA LEU A 497 -16.32 -19.35 -11.68
C LEU A 497 -15.91 -20.61 -10.91
N GLU A 498 -15.24 -20.48 -9.76
CA GLU A 498 -14.91 -21.63 -8.91
C GLU A 498 -16.15 -22.21 -8.22
N LYS A 499 -17.12 -21.36 -7.84
CA LYS A 499 -18.33 -21.79 -7.11
C LYS A 499 -19.47 -22.20 -8.03
N HIS A 500 -19.56 -21.60 -9.22
CA HIS A 500 -20.76 -21.72 -10.06
C HIS A 500 -20.43 -21.99 -11.53
N LYS A 501 -21.33 -22.72 -12.20
CA LYS A 501 -21.37 -22.76 -13.67
C LYS A 501 -22.09 -21.51 -14.16
N VAL A 502 -21.39 -20.72 -14.96
CA VAL A 502 -21.88 -19.42 -15.43
C VAL A 502 -21.98 -19.41 -16.94
N ASN A 503 -23.15 -19.04 -17.44
CA ASN A 503 -23.39 -18.81 -18.86
C ASN A 503 -23.12 -17.33 -19.22
N ILE A 504 -22.53 -17.07 -20.39
CA ILE A 504 -22.20 -15.70 -20.84
C ILE A 504 -23.44 -14.79 -20.97
N ASP A 505 -24.61 -15.36 -21.24
CA ASP A 505 -25.86 -14.62 -21.37
C ASP A 505 -26.40 -14.13 -20.01
N GLU A 506 -25.86 -14.61 -18.89
CA GLU A 506 -26.19 -14.10 -17.55
C GLU A 506 -25.55 -12.72 -17.29
N PHE A 507 -24.54 -12.33 -18.07
CA PHE A 507 -23.87 -11.04 -17.94
C PHE A 507 -24.59 -9.94 -18.72
N LYS A 508 -24.56 -8.71 -18.18
CA LYS A 508 -24.99 -7.51 -18.89
C LYS A 508 -23.97 -7.12 -19.97
N ASP A 509 -24.42 -6.40 -20.99
CA ASP A 509 -23.58 -6.08 -22.14
C ASP A 509 -22.31 -5.29 -21.79
N TYR A 510 -22.37 -4.41 -20.77
CA TYR A 510 -21.19 -3.70 -20.28
C TYR A 510 -20.15 -4.64 -19.63
N GLN A 511 -20.58 -5.76 -19.03
CA GLN A 511 -19.68 -6.77 -18.42
C GLN A 511 -19.06 -7.66 -19.50
N LYS A 512 -19.80 -7.92 -20.59
CA LYS A 512 -19.30 -8.75 -21.71
C LYS A 512 -18.06 -8.15 -22.37
N THR A 513 -17.93 -6.83 -22.42
CA THR A 513 -16.71 -6.15 -22.91
C THR A 513 -15.47 -6.55 -22.11
N GLU A 514 -15.59 -6.60 -20.78
CA GLU A 514 -14.49 -6.99 -19.88
C GLU A 514 -14.16 -8.49 -20.00
N LEU A 515 -15.18 -9.33 -20.22
CA LEU A 515 -15.00 -10.76 -20.49
C LEU A 515 -14.32 -11.01 -21.83
N GLN A 516 -14.65 -10.24 -22.86
CA GLN A 516 -14.05 -10.38 -24.20
C GLN A 516 -12.54 -10.21 -24.14
N TYR A 517 -12.04 -9.24 -23.36
CA TYR A 517 -10.60 -9.08 -23.13
C TYR A 517 -9.95 -10.37 -22.58
N LEU A 518 -10.59 -11.05 -21.63
CA LEU A 518 -10.08 -12.31 -21.07
C LEU A 518 -10.13 -13.49 -22.05
N VAL A 519 -11.12 -13.50 -22.95
CA VAL A 519 -11.25 -14.47 -24.05
C VAL A 519 -10.15 -14.24 -25.08
N ASP A 520 -9.98 -13.00 -25.55
CA ASP A 520 -9.01 -12.62 -26.59
C ASP A 520 -7.57 -12.88 -26.16
N ASN A 521 -7.30 -12.80 -24.84
CA ASN A 521 -6.00 -13.09 -24.26
C ASN A 521 -5.87 -14.52 -23.69
N ASP A 522 -6.78 -15.42 -24.07
CA ASP A 522 -6.67 -16.85 -23.81
C ASP A 522 -6.65 -17.26 -22.33
N TYR A 523 -7.28 -16.47 -21.45
CA TYR A 523 -7.44 -16.81 -20.03
C TYR A 523 -8.71 -17.63 -19.76
N ILE A 524 -9.79 -17.29 -20.48
CA ILE A 524 -11.06 -17.99 -20.44
C ILE A 524 -11.49 -18.42 -21.84
N SER A 525 -12.38 -19.40 -21.90
CA SER A 525 -13.01 -19.90 -23.12
C SER A 525 -14.51 -20.05 -22.90
N ILE A 526 -15.28 -19.90 -23.97
CA ILE A 526 -16.72 -20.11 -23.97
C ILE A 526 -17.00 -21.43 -24.67
N ILE A 527 -17.56 -22.40 -23.95
CA ILE A 527 -17.93 -23.72 -24.47
C ILE A 527 -19.41 -23.95 -24.19
N ASP A 528 -20.21 -24.11 -25.24
CA ASP A 528 -21.67 -24.23 -25.15
C ASP A 528 -22.35 -23.08 -24.37
N GLY A 529 -21.81 -21.86 -24.52
CA GLY A 529 -22.26 -20.67 -23.80
C GLY A 529 -21.74 -20.55 -22.36
N PHE A 530 -21.04 -21.57 -21.84
CA PHE A 530 -20.49 -21.54 -20.47
C PHE A 530 -19.02 -21.14 -20.44
N LEU A 531 -18.67 -20.29 -19.47
CA LEU A 531 -17.30 -19.83 -19.24
C LEU A 531 -16.46 -20.92 -18.56
N ARG A 532 -15.23 -21.12 -19.03
CA ARG A 532 -14.24 -22.04 -18.44
C ARG A 532 -12.82 -21.49 -18.53
N TRP A 533 -11.98 -21.82 -17.54
CA TRP A 533 -10.55 -21.55 -17.59
C TRP A 533 -9.88 -22.26 -18.77
N LYS A 534 -9.19 -21.51 -19.63
CA LYS A 534 -8.46 -22.10 -20.76
C LYS A 534 -7.19 -22.82 -20.29
N ASN A 535 -6.49 -22.24 -19.31
CA ASN A 535 -5.33 -22.84 -18.66
C ASN A 535 -5.44 -22.72 -17.12
N PRO A 536 -6.02 -23.72 -16.44
CA PRO A 536 -6.16 -23.70 -14.98
C PRO A 536 -4.85 -23.59 -14.21
N LEU A 537 -3.74 -24.13 -14.75
CA LEU A 537 -2.42 -24.03 -14.11
C LEU A 537 -1.93 -22.58 -14.08
N ARG A 538 -2.09 -21.87 -15.21
CA ARG A 538 -1.78 -20.44 -15.32
C ARG A 538 -2.63 -19.60 -14.37
N ILE A 539 -3.93 -19.89 -14.26
CA ILE A 539 -4.82 -19.18 -13.33
C ILE A 539 -4.36 -19.36 -11.89
N LYS A 540 -3.95 -20.56 -11.48
CA LYS A 540 -3.39 -20.80 -10.13
C LYS A 540 -2.12 -19.98 -9.86
N ILE A 541 -1.21 -19.89 -10.82
CA ILE A 541 0.01 -19.06 -10.69
C ILE A 541 -0.37 -17.57 -10.56
N LEU A 542 -1.31 -17.10 -11.38
CA LEU A 542 -1.76 -15.72 -11.34
C LEU A 542 -2.50 -15.39 -10.03
N TYR A 543 -3.26 -16.33 -9.49
CA TYR A 543 -3.92 -16.20 -8.19
C TYR A 543 -2.89 -15.99 -7.07
N GLU A 544 -1.86 -16.86 -7.01
CA GLU A 544 -0.77 -16.73 -6.04
C GLU A 544 0.01 -15.42 -6.21
N LEU A 545 0.34 -15.03 -7.44
CA LEU A 545 1.01 -13.74 -7.70
C LEU A 545 0.15 -12.55 -7.32
N TYR A 546 -1.16 -12.62 -7.56
CA TYR A 546 -2.07 -11.55 -7.15
C TYR A 546 -2.19 -11.48 -5.63
N HIS A 547 -2.29 -12.58 -4.92
CA HIS A 547 -2.50 -12.53 -3.47
C HIS A 547 -1.22 -12.37 -2.66
N TYR A 548 -0.04 -12.75 -3.20
CA TYR A 548 1.23 -12.78 -2.47
C TYR A 548 2.36 -11.96 -3.09
N ASN A 549 2.16 -11.40 -4.30
CA ASN A 549 3.17 -10.74 -5.15
C ASN A 549 4.36 -11.61 -5.61
N VAL A 550 4.64 -12.69 -4.89
CA VAL A 550 5.80 -13.55 -5.13
C VAL A 550 5.47 -15.02 -4.91
N ILE A 551 6.15 -15.87 -5.68
CA ILE A 551 6.11 -17.33 -5.52
C ILE A 551 7.54 -17.87 -5.46
N SER A 552 7.79 -18.80 -4.55
CA SER A 552 8.99 -19.65 -4.53
C SER A 552 8.86 -20.77 -5.57
N MET A 553 9.67 -20.70 -6.63
CA MET A 553 9.65 -21.58 -7.80
C MET A 553 9.75 -23.05 -7.44
N TYR A 554 10.66 -23.42 -6.54
CA TYR A 554 10.97 -24.82 -6.24
C TYR A 554 10.08 -25.43 -5.16
N ARG A 555 9.16 -24.63 -4.59
CA ARG A 555 8.04 -25.12 -3.78
C ARG A 555 6.78 -25.37 -4.60
N LEU A 556 6.77 -25.01 -5.88
CA LEU A 556 5.68 -25.38 -6.78
C LEU A 556 5.79 -26.86 -7.20
N PRO A 557 4.67 -27.54 -7.39
CA PRO A 557 4.59 -28.79 -8.16
C PRO A 557 5.19 -28.63 -9.57
N GLU A 558 5.75 -29.72 -10.13
CA GLU A 558 6.45 -29.69 -11.42
C GLU A 558 5.59 -29.19 -12.58
N SER A 559 4.29 -29.49 -12.59
CA SER A 559 3.36 -29.01 -13.60
C SER A 559 3.21 -27.49 -13.59
N LEU A 560 3.19 -26.86 -12.42
CA LEU A 560 3.17 -25.41 -12.28
C LEU A 560 4.53 -24.80 -12.62
N GLN A 561 5.64 -25.44 -12.24
CA GLN A 561 6.98 -25.02 -12.67
C GLN A 561 7.13 -24.98 -14.21
N ALA A 562 6.57 -25.97 -14.91
CA ALA A 562 6.58 -26.01 -16.37
C ALA A 562 5.79 -24.83 -16.98
N GLU A 563 4.61 -24.52 -16.43
CA GLU A 563 3.80 -23.38 -16.85
C GLU A 563 4.50 -22.04 -16.58
N VAL A 564 5.15 -21.86 -15.43
CA VAL A 564 5.97 -20.68 -15.12
C VAL A 564 7.04 -20.49 -16.21
N LYS A 565 7.76 -21.55 -16.62
CA LYS A 565 8.75 -21.46 -17.70
C LYS A 565 8.14 -21.07 -19.05
N ILE A 566 6.88 -21.42 -19.32
CA ILE A 566 6.14 -20.94 -20.50
C ILE A 566 5.84 -19.45 -20.35
N MET A 567 5.24 -19.03 -19.22
CA MET A 567 4.91 -17.62 -18.95
C MET A 567 6.15 -16.71 -19.00
N HIS A 568 7.32 -17.20 -18.60
CA HIS A 568 8.56 -16.46 -18.71
C HIS A 568 8.97 -16.24 -20.17
N ARG A 569 8.86 -17.27 -21.02
CA ARG A 569 9.12 -17.16 -22.47
C ARG A 569 8.12 -16.23 -23.16
N GLU A 570 6.90 -16.16 -22.66
CA GLU A 570 5.87 -15.18 -23.09
C GLU A 570 6.12 -13.77 -22.53
N ASN A 571 7.22 -13.53 -21.81
CA ASN A 571 7.56 -12.25 -21.19
C ASN A 571 6.48 -11.73 -20.21
N LYS A 572 5.77 -12.62 -19.52
CA LYS A 572 4.73 -12.27 -18.53
C LYS A 572 5.24 -12.20 -17.10
N ILE A 573 6.32 -12.92 -16.80
CA ILE A 573 6.91 -13.00 -15.47
C ILE A 573 8.42 -12.80 -15.51
N GLU A 574 8.98 -12.44 -14.36
CA GLU A 574 10.42 -12.33 -14.13
C GLU A 574 10.86 -13.18 -12.95
N PHE A 575 12.15 -13.53 -12.95
CA PHE A 575 12.78 -14.31 -11.90
C PHE A 575 13.79 -13.47 -11.12
N GLU A 576 13.99 -13.83 -9.86
CA GLU A 576 15.07 -13.31 -9.02
C GLU A 576 15.72 -14.45 -8.24
N SER A 577 17.01 -14.29 -7.94
CA SER A 577 17.85 -15.31 -7.28
C SER A 577 18.52 -14.72 -6.03
N THR A 578 17.73 -14.03 -5.21
CA THR A 578 18.13 -13.48 -3.91
C THR A 578 17.66 -14.38 -2.77
N LEU A 579 18.31 -14.29 -1.60
CA LEU A 579 17.90 -15.05 -0.41
C LEU A 579 16.45 -14.72 -0.01
N PHE A 580 16.15 -13.43 0.03
CA PHE A 580 14.85 -12.84 0.39
C PHE A 580 14.09 -12.37 -0.86
N SER A 581 12.76 -12.49 -0.85
CA SER A 581 11.91 -11.87 -1.86
C SER A 581 11.88 -10.34 -1.72
N LYS A 582 11.41 -9.61 -2.73
CA LYS A 582 11.33 -8.13 -2.69
C LYS A 582 10.52 -7.61 -1.49
N SER A 583 9.42 -8.26 -1.13
CA SER A 583 8.60 -7.88 0.03
C SER A 583 9.31 -8.16 1.35
N GLU A 584 10.06 -9.27 1.44
CA GLU A 584 10.88 -9.60 2.61
C GLU A 584 12.06 -8.62 2.77
N GLN A 585 12.74 -8.27 1.67
CA GLN A 585 13.80 -7.24 1.66
C GLN A 585 13.27 -5.91 2.20
N ASP A 586 12.08 -5.51 1.74
CA ASP A 586 11.45 -4.26 2.14
C ASP A 586 11.04 -4.27 3.62
N MET A 587 10.55 -5.41 4.12
CA MET A 587 10.26 -5.62 5.52
C MET A 587 11.50 -5.47 6.41
N PHE A 588 12.62 -6.10 6.03
CA PHE A 588 13.88 -5.94 6.78
C PHE A 588 14.40 -4.50 6.75
N ASP A 589 14.32 -3.82 5.61
CA ASP A 589 14.69 -2.40 5.51
C ASP A 589 13.78 -1.51 6.37
N TYR A 590 12.48 -1.83 6.46
CA TYR A 590 11.54 -1.11 7.32
C TYR A 590 11.88 -1.26 8.81
N TYR A 591 12.17 -2.48 9.28
CA TYR A 591 12.48 -2.69 10.70
C TYR A 591 13.86 -2.19 11.11
N LEU A 592 14.88 -2.49 10.31
CA LEU A 592 16.27 -2.31 10.71
C LEU A 592 16.82 -0.94 10.28
N ASN A 593 16.50 -0.50 9.06
CA ASN A 593 17.14 0.67 8.43
C ASN A 593 16.19 1.88 8.35
N ASN A 594 16.70 2.99 7.81
CA ASN A 594 15.91 4.19 7.46
C ASN A 594 16.29 4.73 6.07
N SER A 595 16.96 3.91 5.27
CA SER A 595 17.47 4.26 3.94
C SER A 595 16.36 4.25 2.89
N LYS A 596 15.44 3.27 2.97
CA LYS A 596 14.32 3.13 2.04
C LYS A 596 13.05 3.74 2.63
N PHE A 597 12.60 3.24 3.78
CA PHE A 597 11.36 3.64 4.43
C PHE A 597 11.57 4.57 5.62
N GLN A 598 10.73 5.60 5.74
CA GLN A 598 10.87 6.65 6.78
C GLN A 598 9.99 6.42 8.02
N ASN A 599 8.95 5.59 7.90
CA ASN A 599 7.97 5.30 8.94
C ASN A 599 8.30 4.04 9.76
N GLY A 600 9.51 3.48 9.61
CA GLY A 600 9.93 2.28 10.32
C GLY A 600 10.46 2.50 11.74
N PRO A 601 10.65 1.42 12.54
CA PRO A 601 11.27 1.48 13.87
C PRO A 601 12.76 1.85 13.87
N GLN A 602 13.47 1.59 12.76
CA GLN A 602 14.88 1.94 12.55
C GLN A 602 15.82 1.36 13.63
N LEU A 603 15.64 0.08 13.97
CA LEU A 603 16.32 -0.56 15.11
C LEU A 603 17.84 -0.44 15.03
N ARG A 604 18.43 -0.64 13.84
CA ARG A 604 19.87 -0.48 13.63
C ARG A 604 20.32 0.94 13.97
N ASN A 605 19.65 1.94 13.39
CA ASN A 605 20.00 3.35 13.63
C ASN A 605 19.84 3.75 15.10
N LYS A 606 18.82 3.20 15.76
CA LYS A 606 18.49 3.46 17.17
C LYS A 606 19.60 2.99 18.12
N TYR A 607 20.12 1.78 17.91
CA TYR A 607 21.09 1.15 18.80
C TYR A 607 22.55 1.36 18.39
N ALA A 608 22.84 1.47 17.08
CA ALA A 608 24.21 1.66 16.56
C ALA A 608 24.73 3.11 16.70
N HIS A 609 23.87 4.13 16.54
CA HIS A 609 24.29 5.54 16.51
C HIS A 609 24.01 6.32 17.81
N GLY A 610 23.71 5.63 18.91
CA GLY A 610 23.61 6.22 20.26
C GLY A 610 22.48 7.24 20.52
N ARG A 611 21.68 7.60 19.49
CA ARG A 611 20.66 8.67 19.56
C ARG A 611 19.51 8.41 20.54
N LEU A 612 19.21 7.15 20.85
CA LEU A 612 18.12 6.76 21.77
C LEU A 612 18.58 5.85 22.92
N GLY A 613 19.67 5.09 22.74
CA GLY A 613 20.22 4.29 23.83
C GLY A 613 20.66 5.12 25.04
N ASN A 614 20.98 6.40 24.86
CA ASN A 614 21.37 7.30 25.94
C ASN A 614 20.26 8.31 26.33
N ALA A 615 19.05 8.16 25.79
CA ALA A 615 17.94 9.02 26.18
C ALA A 615 17.56 8.72 27.64
N VAL A 616 17.44 9.76 28.46
CA VAL A 616 17.08 9.70 29.89
C VAL A 616 15.77 8.93 30.15
N ASN A 617 14.96 8.70 29.11
CA ASN A 617 13.66 8.02 29.15
C ASN A 617 13.62 6.67 28.42
N SER A 618 14.74 6.02 28.06
CA SER A 618 14.69 4.65 27.51
C SER A 618 14.32 3.66 28.63
N ASN A 619 13.04 3.32 28.75
CA ASN A 619 12.58 2.32 29.71
C ASN A 619 13.01 0.92 29.25
N GLU A 620 13.41 0.05 30.19
CA GLU A 620 13.89 -1.31 29.92
C GLU A 620 12.84 -2.16 29.18
N GLU A 621 11.55 -1.91 29.42
CA GLU A 621 10.46 -2.54 28.67
C GLU A 621 10.53 -2.27 27.15
N THR A 622 10.93 -1.06 26.75
CA THR A 622 11.10 -0.72 25.33
C THR A 622 12.29 -1.46 24.74
N ASN A 623 13.38 -1.63 25.50
CA ASN A 623 14.53 -2.42 25.05
C ASN A 623 14.17 -3.89 24.93
N TYR A 624 13.40 -4.45 25.87
CA TYR A 624 12.91 -5.81 25.81
C TYR A 624 12.07 -6.07 24.56
N LYS A 625 11.08 -5.22 24.27
CA LYS A 625 10.25 -5.34 23.05
C LYS A 625 11.08 -5.26 21.77
N ASN A 626 12.01 -4.30 21.69
CA ASN A 626 12.90 -4.19 20.53
C ASN A 626 13.79 -5.43 20.40
N TYR A 627 14.26 -5.99 21.51
CA TYR A 627 15.10 -7.18 21.49
C TYR A 627 14.34 -8.40 20.97
N LEU A 628 13.11 -8.63 21.42
CA LEU A 628 12.25 -9.69 20.88
C LEU A 628 12.01 -9.51 19.38
N LEU A 629 11.78 -8.28 18.93
CA LEU A 629 11.63 -7.97 17.51
C LEU A 629 12.92 -8.26 16.72
N ILE A 630 14.10 -7.93 17.26
CA ILE A 630 15.37 -8.26 16.60
C ILE A 630 15.59 -9.78 16.53
N LEU A 631 15.27 -10.52 17.60
CA LEU A 631 15.31 -11.99 17.60
C LEU A 631 14.34 -12.58 16.58
N LYS A 632 13.11 -12.03 16.47
CA LYS A 632 12.12 -12.43 15.46
C LYS A 632 12.70 -12.34 14.04
N LEU A 633 13.36 -11.22 13.74
CA LEU A 633 13.99 -10.99 12.44
C LEU A 633 15.16 -11.94 12.19
N LEU A 634 16.01 -12.19 13.19
CA LEU A 634 17.12 -13.14 13.06
C LEU A 634 16.62 -14.58 12.90
N VAL A 635 15.57 -14.99 13.61
CA VAL A 635 14.90 -16.29 13.41
C VAL A 635 14.42 -16.41 11.96
N ALA A 636 13.78 -15.39 11.41
CA ALA A 636 13.37 -15.41 10.01
C ALA A 636 14.57 -15.56 9.06
N ILE A 637 15.68 -14.86 9.32
CA ILE A 637 16.91 -15.02 8.55
C ILE A 637 17.44 -16.47 8.61
N VAL A 638 17.49 -17.06 9.81
CA VAL A 638 17.89 -18.45 10.03
C VAL A 638 17.02 -19.41 9.21
N ILE A 639 15.69 -19.26 9.27
CA ILE A 639 14.77 -20.09 8.51
C ILE A 639 14.97 -19.92 6.99
N LYS A 640 15.19 -18.70 6.51
CA LYS A 640 15.41 -18.41 5.09
C LYS A 640 16.75 -18.96 4.58
N ILE A 641 17.81 -18.90 5.38
CA ILE A 641 19.11 -19.51 5.06
C ILE A 641 18.95 -21.04 5.00
N ASN A 642 18.33 -21.64 6.02
CA ASN A 642 18.09 -23.08 6.06
C ASN A 642 17.30 -23.56 4.84
N GLU A 643 16.19 -22.89 4.54
CA GLU A 643 15.37 -23.17 3.37
C GLU A 643 16.20 -23.16 2.08
N ASP A 644 17.09 -22.18 1.93
CA ASP A 644 17.91 -22.04 0.73
C ASP A 644 18.81 -23.26 0.52
N PHE A 645 19.45 -23.74 1.59
CA PHE A 645 20.24 -24.97 1.59
C PHE A 645 19.40 -26.22 1.32
N CYS A 646 18.26 -26.38 1.99
CA CYS A 646 17.35 -27.51 1.74
C CYS A 646 16.88 -27.56 0.28
N LEU A 647 16.47 -26.42 -0.29
CA LEU A 647 16.07 -26.33 -1.68
C LEU A 647 17.23 -26.63 -2.62
N TYR A 648 18.45 -26.18 -2.28
CA TYR A 648 19.65 -26.42 -3.09
C TYR A 648 19.94 -27.91 -3.25
N GLU A 649 19.86 -28.68 -2.16
CA GLU A 649 20.00 -30.12 -2.23
C GLU A 649 18.92 -30.76 -3.11
N ILE A 650 17.65 -30.38 -2.94
CA ILE A 650 16.53 -30.92 -3.71
C ILE A 650 16.74 -30.66 -5.21
N VAL A 651 17.12 -29.43 -5.56
CA VAL A 651 17.34 -29.03 -6.95
C VAL A 651 18.54 -29.76 -7.56
N ASN A 652 19.63 -29.93 -6.82
CA ASN A 652 20.81 -30.61 -7.34
C ASN A 652 20.64 -32.13 -7.42
N LYS A 653 20.04 -32.77 -6.42
CA LYS A 653 19.66 -34.20 -6.48
C LYS A 653 18.78 -34.47 -7.71
N ARG A 654 17.82 -33.60 -8.02
CA ARG A 654 17.01 -33.69 -9.26
C ARG A 654 17.83 -33.55 -10.53
N LYS A 655 18.82 -32.65 -10.58
CA LYS A 655 19.69 -32.51 -11.76
C LYS A 655 20.53 -33.78 -11.98
N GLU A 656 20.97 -34.42 -10.90
CA GLU A 656 21.72 -35.67 -10.98
C GLU A 656 20.85 -36.83 -11.49
N LEU A 657 19.63 -36.98 -10.97
CA LEU A 657 18.68 -38.00 -11.45
C LEU A 657 18.31 -37.81 -12.93
N ASN A 658 18.05 -36.57 -13.36
CA ASN A 658 17.80 -36.26 -14.77
C ASN A 658 19.01 -36.56 -15.67
N LYS A 659 20.24 -36.37 -15.19
CA LYS A 659 21.46 -36.76 -15.92
C LYS A 659 21.60 -38.29 -16.03
N LEU A 660 21.07 -39.02 -15.06
CA LEU A 660 21.05 -40.49 -15.04
C LEU A 660 19.87 -41.10 -15.83
N GLY A 661 18.95 -40.27 -16.34
CA GLY A 661 17.79 -40.72 -17.13
C GLY A 661 16.73 -41.46 -16.30
N ILE A 662 16.67 -41.18 -14.99
CA ILE A 662 15.72 -41.76 -14.03
C ILE A 662 14.62 -40.75 -13.69
#